data_AF-A0A4S4A3Z6-F1
#
_entry.id   AF-A0A4S4A3Z6-F1
#
_cell.length_a   1.000
_cell.length_b   1.000
_cell.length_c   1.000
_cell.angle_alpha   90.00
_cell.angle_beta   90.00
_cell.angle_gamma   90.00
#
_symmetry.space_group_name_H-M   'P 1'
#
loop_
_entity.id
_entity.type
_entity.pdbx_description
1 polymer ?
#
loop_
_entity_poly.entity_id
_entity_poly.type
_entity_poly.pdbx_seq_one_letter_code
_entity_poly.pdbx_strand_id
1 'polypeptide(L)'
;MKKIILSLLLLGLYATTMAQDEGNGKIVKPDVTVPSPQAFALTKFGDIPVNEFSGMVNATIPIYTAKVGKLELPITLNYSAAGVKVNQTATWTGINWILNAGGVISRTINDAPDESISADKRLTADMIIPNQLVNGSAHSYFLNGVFVGARKHYDFKPDLWNFSFGNYSGTFYLDADFMPKLSKVDSPLKVEIVGSESDMRQRLRNSQEFCITTPDGIKYYFGGEGACESSFMGSHRDNPYANTGFYLHKIQHPDYGVILFEYDTDTVTHSVWTSQEESVTVKVLETREDELCKRPPTNEGQHAINSSATVTLNGKWLKRIYSPHSYLQILFNRSNGSGGNYKYVLDNVEVKEGSTMVRKAEFTYLFPQTKTTSERFFLTKVEFDKDRNYGSGHGRKNEEYILEYNDPLGLPNRRSEAKDLLGYYNGKTGNTTALPQNEDLLFHNYYPNLADRSPSAAHMAKGSLVKITYPTKGYTIFEYETPKAKAYDRQGRSMLIWRNSPGRVPASKTNTAIPLGDFIANPDGTFGTSSAVIDEEIKVRVDLMADAQMGHTDRITFRLVDQTTGTVQSFLVQMPDGNQEIGTGEFNFSREFTVNVIKDHIYTVEMYNNYSAPVMYEASAYFFHTRGFKTVDEQGGLRVKRTTDFTENDQTAFSKRFYYTQAKDVYVDPFSLLTFKKNVDYVTELFLTKCCSPGGVLGPGWMSRTGEIKLRTLYSSSVFTSAFDQKYEYVTVSYGGDNFELGGKQKQFVNKSSSTYQEIHPFYVSPFQNEHAMYRGNLQYIYEGTLLSEMEIMKRGNTLYKVSEQKYEYDYIPYGNGMTGVIGGYAHMNCGYPTDGADNLDIAKFEFMSKKVNLISKSQKEFIVPMPLTMDAAFEANYKPVTSVTEYSYDGLPGLPTKVKTTVSENNNFTEVRNTYADQATTLSGVTADQLSAYTKLVEKNKINHPIEVKTYRTDNSLPVLVTTNRTLYKNWGTTLDLILPEMIQQSKGSRPLEDRVQFKAYDNRGNLTLLTMDKGARIRYEYDGYDNLKAKIENYNGSDAVPDQAPNIPVDFEPGTPAPCTLGAIYPGATVTWYYYDTFTRLLRRTVDGNCRSTYYEYDALLRLKRIKDHDGNIIEEYDTNYKLN
;
A
#
# COMPACT_ATOMS: atom_id res chain seq x y z
N MET A 1 8.79 -77.98 8.09
CA MET A 1 9.88 -78.17 7.09
C MET A 1 9.34 -79.04 5.97
N LYS A 2 9.62 -78.69 4.71
CA LYS A 2 8.92 -79.19 3.50
C LYS A 2 7.42 -78.84 3.45
N LYS A 3 7.15 -77.58 3.15
CA LYS A 3 5.97 -77.08 2.39
C LYS A 3 6.15 -75.58 2.02
N ILE A 4 7.36 -75.23 1.57
CA ILE A 4 7.68 -73.96 0.90
C ILE A 4 8.46 -74.43 -0.33
N ILE A 5 7.84 -74.46 -1.52
CA ILE A 5 8.47 -74.60 -2.84
C ILE A 5 7.44 -74.49 -3.99
N LEU A 6 6.13 -74.71 -3.76
CA LEU A 6 5.13 -74.70 -4.84
C LEU A 6 4.50 -73.32 -5.13
N SER A 7 5.31 -72.26 -5.11
CA SER A 7 4.88 -70.91 -5.55
C SER A 7 5.97 -70.16 -6.34
N LEU A 8 7.04 -70.85 -6.74
CA LEU A 8 8.19 -70.26 -7.44
C LEU A 8 8.14 -70.41 -8.99
N LEU A 9 7.00 -70.77 -9.59
CA LEU A 9 6.99 -71.18 -11.00
C LEU A 9 5.91 -70.57 -11.90
N LEU A 10 5.22 -69.51 -11.48
CA LEU A 10 4.20 -68.89 -12.34
C LEU A 10 4.24 -67.37 -12.40
N LEU A 11 5.43 -66.77 -12.24
CA LEU A 11 5.66 -65.34 -12.47
C LEU A 11 7.05 -65.07 -13.09
N GLY A 12 7.29 -65.68 -14.25
CA GLY A 12 8.43 -65.38 -15.10
C GLY A 12 8.10 -65.65 -16.56
N LEU A 13 7.35 -64.72 -17.20
CA LEU A 13 7.45 -64.30 -18.61
C LEU A 13 6.22 -63.43 -19.00
N TYR A 14 6.48 -62.22 -19.52
CA TYR A 14 5.57 -61.13 -19.96
C TYR A 14 4.90 -60.31 -18.84
N ALA A 15 5.29 -59.06 -18.59
CA ALA A 15 4.97 -57.80 -19.31
C ALA A 15 3.60 -57.20 -18.90
N THR A 16 3.63 -55.91 -18.52
CA THR A 16 2.54 -55.00 -18.06
C THR A 16 2.19 -55.01 -16.56
N THR A 17 2.05 -53.80 -15.97
CA THR A 17 1.65 -53.46 -14.56
C THR A 17 2.72 -53.80 -13.47
N MET A 18 2.86 -53.23 -12.25
CA MET A 18 2.41 -52.04 -11.47
C MET A 18 3.19 -52.01 -10.11
N ALA A 19 3.35 -50.84 -9.46
CA ALA A 19 3.67 -50.60 -8.02
C ALA A 19 5.10 -50.90 -7.42
N GLN A 20 5.43 -50.22 -6.30
CA GLN A 20 6.77 -49.79 -5.82
C GLN A 20 7.16 -50.27 -4.39
N ASP A 21 8.42 -50.76 -4.27
CA ASP A 21 9.47 -50.75 -3.21
C ASP A 21 9.21 -50.99 -1.69
N GLU A 22 9.89 -52.01 -1.14
CA GLU A 22 10.57 -52.04 0.19
C GLU A 22 11.80 -52.99 0.05
N GLY A 23 13.01 -52.75 0.56
CA GLY A 23 13.61 -51.60 1.22
C GLY A 23 15.11 -51.82 1.45
N ASN A 24 15.96 -50.85 1.06
CA ASN A 24 17.06 -50.29 1.88
C ASN A 24 17.96 -49.36 1.03
N GLY A 25 17.95 -48.06 1.34
CA GLY A 25 19.04 -47.14 0.97
C GLY A 25 18.71 -45.98 0.02
N LYS A 26 17.46 -45.50 -0.05
CA LYS A 26 17.13 -44.20 -0.67
C LYS A 26 16.44 -43.29 0.34
N ILE A 27 16.86 -42.03 0.39
CA ILE A 27 16.27 -40.97 1.20
C ILE A 27 14.82 -40.80 0.77
N VAL A 28 13.92 -41.16 1.69
CA VAL A 28 12.48 -40.96 1.64
C VAL A 28 12.20 -39.50 1.92
N LYS A 29 11.63 -38.79 0.95
CA LYS A 29 10.92 -37.52 1.19
C LYS A 29 9.50 -37.91 1.65
N PRO A 30 8.90 -37.25 2.66
CA PRO A 30 7.48 -37.42 2.92
C PRO A 30 6.70 -37.01 1.66
N ASP A 31 5.99 -37.95 1.03
CA ASP A 31 5.02 -37.65 -0.01
C ASP A 31 3.78 -37.05 0.64
N VAL A 32 3.75 -35.72 0.74
CA VAL A 32 2.51 -34.98 0.85
C VAL A 32 1.99 -34.81 -0.57
N THR A 33 1.00 -35.62 -0.95
CA THR A 33 0.16 -35.34 -2.12
C THR A 33 -0.69 -34.11 -1.80
N VAL A 34 -0.21 -32.94 -2.18
CA VAL A 34 -1.09 -31.77 -2.32
C VAL A 34 -1.88 -31.90 -3.63
N PRO A 35 -3.18 -31.57 -3.64
CA PRO A 35 -3.93 -31.45 -4.88
C PRO A 35 -3.22 -30.46 -5.83
N SER A 36 -3.43 -30.60 -7.15
CA SER A 36 -2.82 -29.70 -8.15
C SER A 36 -3.02 -28.23 -7.74
N PRO A 37 -2.14 -27.29 -8.10
CA PRO A 37 -2.32 -25.86 -7.80
C PRO A 37 -3.71 -25.32 -8.20
N GLN A 38 -4.33 -25.89 -9.24
CA GLN A 38 -5.72 -25.63 -9.61
C GLN A 38 -6.74 -26.27 -8.65
N ALA A 39 -6.53 -27.51 -8.22
CA ALA A 39 -7.38 -28.19 -7.23
C ALA A 39 -7.24 -27.61 -5.80
N PHE A 40 -6.08 -27.06 -5.41
CA PHE A 40 -5.89 -26.30 -4.18
C PHE A 40 -6.53 -24.89 -4.24
N ALA A 41 -6.50 -24.25 -5.41
CA ALA A 41 -7.20 -22.98 -5.65
C ALA A 41 -8.73 -23.15 -5.67
N LEU A 42 -9.24 -24.32 -6.06
CA LEU A 42 -10.67 -24.64 -6.09
C LEU A 42 -11.28 -24.87 -4.70
N THR A 43 -10.49 -25.26 -3.69
CA THR A 43 -10.93 -25.39 -2.28
C THR A 43 -10.88 -24.10 -1.47
N LYS A 44 -10.41 -22.98 -2.05
CA LYS A 44 -10.27 -21.67 -1.37
C LYS A 44 -11.16 -20.57 -1.97
N PHE A 45 -12.40 -20.89 -2.35
CA PHE A 45 -13.37 -19.86 -2.74
C PHE A 45 -14.06 -19.25 -1.51
N GLY A 46 -13.36 -18.35 -0.81
CA GLY A 46 -13.85 -17.65 0.39
C GLY A 46 -12.74 -17.01 1.24
N ASP A 47 -11.47 -17.25 0.92
CA ASP A 47 -10.32 -16.63 1.61
C ASP A 47 -9.99 -15.26 0.99
N ILE A 48 -10.77 -14.23 1.32
CA ILE A 48 -10.44 -12.86 0.90
C ILE A 48 -9.19 -12.39 1.65
N PRO A 49 -8.07 -12.10 0.94
CA PRO A 49 -6.86 -11.68 1.62
C PRO A 49 -7.09 -10.34 2.32
N VAL A 50 -6.80 -10.29 3.61
CA VAL A 50 -6.61 -9.04 4.33
C VAL A 50 -5.17 -8.63 4.10
N ASN A 51 -4.93 -7.37 3.73
CA ASN A 51 -3.58 -6.83 3.79
C ASN A 51 -3.21 -6.70 5.27
N GLU A 52 -2.55 -7.73 5.82
CA GLU A 52 -2.20 -7.81 7.24
C GLU A 52 -1.37 -6.60 7.69
N PHE A 53 -0.46 -6.11 6.83
CA PHE A 53 0.38 -4.96 7.13
C PHE A 53 -0.42 -3.66 7.32
N SER A 54 -1.49 -3.45 6.53
CA SER A 54 -2.33 -2.26 6.63
C SER A 54 -3.67 -2.46 7.36
N GLY A 55 -4.07 -3.69 7.64
CA GLY A 55 -5.36 -4.05 8.22
C GLY A 55 -6.56 -3.81 7.30
N MET A 56 -6.36 -3.67 5.99
CA MET A 56 -7.42 -3.38 5.01
C MET A 56 -7.95 -4.67 4.35
N VAL A 57 -9.23 -4.68 3.98
CA VAL A 57 -9.79 -5.74 3.14
C VAL A 57 -9.26 -5.57 1.72
N ASN A 58 -8.78 -6.65 1.11
CA ASN A 58 -8.40 -6.70 -0.31
C ASN A 58 -9.22 -7.78 -1.03
N ALA A 59 -10.41 -7.41 -1.51
CA ALA A 59 -11.31 -8.34 -2.20
C ALA A 59 -11.23 -8.19 -3.72
N THR A 60 -11.20 -9.30 -4.45
CA THR A 60 -11.13 -9.30 -5.92
C THR A 60 -12.32 -10.04 -6.51
N ILE A 61 -13.03 -9.40 -7.44
CA ILE A 61 -14.08 -10.01 -8.27
C ILE A 61 -13.54 -10.14 -9.69
N PRO A 62 -13.28 -11.36 -10.19
CA PRO A 62 -12.85 -11.57 -11.57
C PRO A 62 -14.00 -11.34 -12.55
N ILE A 63 -13.78 -10.48 -13.55
CA ILE A 63 -14.75 -10.17 -14.60
C ILE A 63 -14.49 -11.05 -15.83
N TYR A 64 -13.26 -11.05 -16.34
CA TYR A 64 -12.84 -11.81 -17.52
C TYR A 64 -11.31 -11.87 -17.63
N THR A 65 -10.74 -12.84 -18.32
CA THR A 65 -9.30 -12.86 -18.67
C THR A 65 -9.15 -12.84 -20.17
N ALA A 66 -8.65 -11.73 -20.73
CA ALA A 66 -8.40 -11.59 -22.15
C ALA A 66 -7.15 -12.40 -22.53
N LYS A 67 -7.31 -13.31 -23.50
CA LYS A 67 -6.21 -14.10 -24.06
C LYS A 67 -5.98 -13.71 -25.52
N VAL A 68 -4.77 -13.23 -25.83
CA VAL A 68 -4.39 -12.78 -27.18
C VAL A 68 -2.97 -13.22 -27.49
N GLY A 69 -2.82 -14.20 -28.38
CA GLY A 69 -1.52 -14.85 -28.61
C GLY A 69 -1.00 -15.44 -27.29
N LYS A 70 0.21 -15.05 -26.89
CA LYS A 70 0.82 -15.47 -25.61
C LYS A 70 0.56 -14.49 -24.44
N LEU A 71 -0.29 -13.48 -24.63
CA LEU A 71 -0.65 -12.51 -23.59
C LEU A 71 -1.90 -12.96 -22.84
N GLU A 72 -1.87 -12.85 -21.52
CA GLU A 72 -3.03 -12.96 -20.63
C GLU A 72 -3.22 -11.66 -19.85
N LEU A 73 -4.39 -11.05 -19.97
CA LEU A 73 -4.76 -9.82 -19.26
C LEU A 73 -6.01 -10.08 -18.41
N PRO A 74 -5.88 -10.28 -17.09
CA PRO A 74 -7.02 -10.38 -16.19
C PRO A 74 -7.70 -9.03 -16.01
N ILE A 75 -9.03 -9.02 -16.11
CA ILE A 75 -9.92 -7.90 -15.85
C ILE A 75 -10.67 -8.22 -14.56
N THR A 76 -10.44 -7.39 -13.55
CA THR A 76 -10.92 -7.63 -12.18
C THR A 76 -11.44 -6.33 -11.56
N LEU A 77 -12.38 -6.45 -10.63
CA LEU A 77 -12.73 -5.37 -9.70
C LEU A 77 -12.04 -5.65 -8.36
N ASN A 78 -11.33 -4.67 -7.83
CA ASN A 78 -10.61 -4.77 -6.57
C ASN A 78 -11.19 -3.78 -5.55
N TYR A 79 -11.59 -4.30 -4.39
CA TYR A 79 -11.91 -3.51 -3.21
C TYR A 79 -10.67 -3.43 -2.33
N SER A 80 -10.23 -2.21 -1.99
CA SER A 80 -9.08 -2.01 -1.10
C SER A 80 -9.37 -0.90 -0.10
N ALA A 81 -9.88 -1.26 1.07
CA ALA A 81 -10.13 -0.33 2.17
C ALA A 81 -10.48 -1.03 3.48
N ALA A 82 -10.43 -0.26 4.57
CA ALA A 82 -11.07 -0.63 5.82
C ALA A 82 -12.36 0.17 6.09
N GLY A 83 -12.42 1.46 5.72
CA GLY A 83 -13.61 2.30 5.90
C GLY A 83 -13.73 3.37 4.83
N VAL A 84 -14.59 4.36 5.06
CA VAL A 84 -14.82 5.47 4.13
C VAL A 84 -14.53 6.80 4.84
N LYS A 85 -13.61 7.60 4.27
CA LYS A 85 -13.37 8.95 4.77
C LYS A 85 -14.54 9.86 4.36
N VAL A 86 -14.85 10.86 5.19
CA VAL A 86 -15.93 11.83 4.96
C VAL A 86 -15.80 12.45 3.58
N ASN A 87 -14.64 13.04 3.25
CA ASN A 87 -14.44 13.71 1.96
C ASN A 87 -14.02 12.79 0.80
N GLN A 88 -14.02 11.47 0.99
CA GLN A 88 -13.56 10.52 -0.02
C GLN A 88 -14.42 10.55 -1.29
N THR A 89 -13.77 10.52 -2.46
CA THR A 89 -14.40 10.42 -3.77
C THR A 89 -14.65 8.97 -4.18
N ALA A 90 -15.71 8.73 -4.93
CA ALA A 90 -15.93 7.46 -5.61
C ALA A 90 -15.19 7.44 -6.95
N THR A 91 -14.66 6.29 -7.34
CA THR A 91 -14.31 6.04 -8.74
C THR A 91 -15.60 5.79 -9.53
N TRP A 92 -15.54 5.62 -10.85
CA TRP A 92 -16.70 5.18 -11.63
C TRP A 92 -17.23 3.78 -11.27
N THR A 93 -16.52 3.00 -10.47
CA THR A 93 -16.97 1.69 -9.97
C THR A 93 -17.50 1.76 -8.53
N GLY A 94 -17.59 2.96 -7.94
CA GLY A 94 -18.07 3.18 -6.58
C GLY A 94 -16.96 3.40 -5.56
N ILE A 95 -17.35 3.71 -4.32
CA ILE A 95 -16.42 3.91 -3.19
C ILE A 95 -15.60 2.63 -2.95
N ASN A 96 -14.28 2.81 -2.80
CA ASN A 96 -13.28 1.76 -2.51
C ASN A 96 -13.11 0.66 -3.56
N TRP A 97 -13.90 0.65 -4.64
CA TRP A 97 -13.74 -0.27 -5.76
C TRP A 97 -12.94 0.38 -6.89
N ILE A 98 -12.00 -0.38 -7.46
CA ILE A 98 -11.19 0.02 -8.61
C ILE A 98 -11.27 -1.09 -9.66
N LEU A 99 -11.54 -0.72 -10.91
CA LEU A 99 -11.40 -1.61 -12.05
C LEU A 99 -9.92 -1.77 -12.40
N ASN A 100 -9.40 -2.99 -12.22
CA ASN A 100 -8.09 -3.38 -12.73
C ASN A 100 -8.28 -4.13 -14.06
N ALA A 101 -8.22 -3.36 -15.15
CA ALA A 101 -8.33 -3.87 -16.51
C ALA A 101 -7.12 -3.51 -17.37
N GLY A 102 -6.12 -2.81 -16.82
CA GLY A 102 -4.99 -2.23 -17.55
C GLY A 102 -3.89 -1.81 -16.58
N GLY A 103 -3.35 -0.61 -16.77
CA GLY A 103 -2.35 -0.04 -15.87
C GLY A 103 -2.21 1.45 -16.05
N VAL A 104 -1.55 2.10 -15.09
CA VAL A 104 -1.29 3.54 -15.13
C VAL A 104 0.05 3.83 -14.49
N ILE A 105 0.75 4.81 -15.06
CA ILE A 105 1.82 5.53 -14.36
C ILE A 105 1.21 6.86 -13.91
N SER A 106 1.18 7.05 -12.59
CA SER A 106 0.78 8.31 -11.94
C SER A 106 2.03 9.08 -11.54
N ARG A 107 1.95 10.40 -11.61
CA ARG A 107 3.07 11.30 -11.31
C ARG A 107 2.67 12.28 -10.21
N THR A 108 3.51 12.39 -9.20
CA THR A 108 3.48 13.48 -8.23
C THR A 108 4.51 14.51 -8.66
N ILE A 109 4.04 15.70 -9.06
CA ILE A 109 4.91 16.79 -9.47
C ILE A 109 5.42 17.51 -8.23
N ASN A 110 6.73 17.58 -8.09
CA ASN A 110 7.39 18.34 -7.03
C ASN A 110 7.98 19.61 -7.66
N ASP A 111 7.54 20.78 -7.20
CA ASP A 111 7.90 22.09 -7.76
C ASP A 111 7.48 22.29 -9.23
N ALA A 112 8.21 21.74 -10.19
CA ALA A 112 7.93 21.84 -11.62
C ALA A 112 8.14 20.49 -12.33
N PRO A 113 7.40 20.20 -13.42
CA PRO A 113 7.61 19.01 -14.22
C PRO A 113 9.06 18.88 -14.68
N ASP A 114 9.66 17.72 -14.45
CA ASP A 114 11.01 17.37 -14.90
C ASP A 114 11.28 17.78 -16.37
N GLU A 115 10.34 17.54 -17.28
CA GLU A 115 10.44 17.87 -18.70
C GLU A 115 10.11 19.32 -19.06
N SER A 116 9.83 20.24 -18.11
CA SER A 116 9.47 21.63 -18.42
C SER A 116 10.56 22.35 -19.26
N ILE A 117 10.28 23.44 -19.97
CA ILE A 117 11.33 24.35 -20.51
C ILE A 117 11.69 25.42 -19.46
N SER A 118 10.76 25.77 -18.57
CA SER A 118 10.89 26.93 -17.68
C SER A 118 12.00 26.75 -16.62
N ALA A 119 12.22 25.52 -16.17
CA ALA A 119 13.27 25.16 -15.23
C ALA A 119 14.53 24.73 -15.98
N ASP A 120 15.39 25.65 -16.38
CA ASP A 120 16.57 25.37 -17.22
C ASP A 120 17.47 24.24 -16.68
N LYS A 121 17.53 24.02 -15.35
CA LYS A 121 18.42 23.05 -14.69
C LYS A 121 17.78 22.39 -13.46
N ARG A 122 18.24 21.19 -13.08
CA ARG A 122 17.97 20.59 -11.77
C ARG A 122 19.06 21.00 -10.77
N LEU A 123 18.69 21.46 -9.58
CA LEU A 123 19.64 21.81 -8.52
C LEU A 123 19.99 20.56 -7.72
N THR A 124 21.18 20.00 -7.93
CA THR A 124 21.67 18.85 -7.15
C THR A 124 22.42 19.31 -5.91
N ALA A 125 22.52 18.44 -4.90
CA ALA A 125 23.26 18.75 -3.69
C ALA A 125 24.77 18.97 -3.94
N ASP A 126 25.31 18.39 -5.00
CA ASP A 126 26.72 18.55 -5.38
C ASP A 126 27.04 19.97 -5.86
N MET A 127 26.02 20.70 -6.31
CA MET A 127 26.13 22.13 -6.63
C MET A 127 26.24 23.00 -5.39
N ILE A 128 26.06 22.45 -4.18
CA ILE A 128 26.25 23.13 -2.90
C ILE A 128 27.53 22.59 -2.27
N ILE A 129 28.54 23.44 -2.18
CA ILE A 129 29.86 23.15 -1.64
C ILE A 129 29.93 23.83 -0.26
N PRO A 130 29.64 23.12 0.85
CA PRO A 130 29.50 23.75 2.16
C PRO A 130 30.73 24.54 2.58
N ASN A 131 31.93 24.03 2.27
CA ASN A 131 33.19 24.68 2.61
C ASN A 131 33.46 25.97 1.82
N GLN A 132 32.71 26.24 0.74
CA GLN A 132 32.79 27.48 -0.03
C GLN A 132 31.64 28.45 0.29
N LEU A 133 30.71 28.05 1.15
CA LEU A 133 29.55 28.83 1.55
C LEU A 133 29.92 29.83 2.66
N VAL A 134 30.82 30.75 2.32
CA VAL A 134 31.27 31.85 3.18
C VAL A 134 30.50 33.11 2.79
N ASN A 135 30.13 33.94 3.77
CA ASN A 135 29.51 35.24 3.51
C ASN A 135 30.38 36.09 2.55
N GLY A 136 29.78 36.60 1.48
CA GLY A 136 30.44 37.36 0.42
C GLY A 136 31.17 36.53 -0.64
N SER A 137 31.10 35.19 -0.62
CA SER A 137 31.76 34.34 -1.62
C SER A 137 31.01 34.32 -2.95
N ALA A 138 31.70 33.99 -4.04
CA ALA A 138 31.05 33.75 -5.33
C ALA A 138 30.00 32.61 -5.26
N HIS A 139 30.21 31.66 -4.34
CA HIS A 139 29.30 30.54 -4.13
C HIS A 139 28.03 30.96 -3.36
N SER A 140 28.15 31.81 -2.33
CA SER A 140 26.99 32.37 -1.63
C SER A 140 26.17 33.27 -2.58
N TYR A 141 26.84 34.05 -3.43
CA TYR A 141 26.19 34.87 -4.45
C TYR A 141 25.43 34.02 -5.48
N PHE A 142 26.04 32.92 -5.95
CA PHE A 142 25.39 31.96 -6.84
C PHE A 142 24.12 31.36 -6.21
N LEU A 143 24.23 30.82 -4.99
CA LEU A 143 23.08 30.21 -4.31
C LEU A 143 21.98 31.25 -4.01
N ASN A 144 22.34 32.45 -3.54
CA ASN A 144 21.38 33.56 -3.40
C ASN A 144 20.68 33.88 -4.73
N GLY A 145 21.41 33.96 -5.84
CA GLY A 145 20.83 34.15 -7.17
C GLY A 145 19.81 33.06 -7.55
N VAL A 146 20.12 31.80 -7.25
CA VAL A 146 19.24 30.65 -7.49
C VAL A 146 17.97 30.72 -6.63
N PHE A 147 18.09 31.01 -5.33
CA PHE A 147 16.94 31.01 -4.41
C PHE A 147 16.07 32.28 -4.49
N VAL A 148 16.62 33.44 -4.92
CA VAL A 148 15.89 34.73 -5.04
C VAL A 148 15.36 34.98 -6.45
N GLY A 149 16.28 35.05 -7.41
CA GLY A 149 16.03 35.66 -8.71
C GLY A 149 15.69 34.63 -9.78
N ALA A 150 16.13 33.39 -9.57
CA ALA A 150 16.02 32.32 -10.55
C ALA A 150 15.29 31.07 -10.04
N ARG A 151 14.53 31.15 -8.94
CA ARG A 151 13.87 29.96 -8.35
C ARG A 151 12.94 29.25 -9.34
N LYS A 152 12.31 29.97 -10.27
CA LYS A 152 11.49 29.37 -11.34
C LYS A 152 12.30 28.65 -12.43
N HIS A 153 13.60 28.89 -12.50
CA HIS A 153 14.55 28.29 -13.45
C HIS A 153 15.24 27.03 -12.92
N TYR A 154 15.00 26.65 -11.65
CA TYR A 154 15.58 25.46 -11.05
C TYR A 154 14.49 24.53 -10.53
N ASP A 155 14.57 23.26 -10.93
CA ASP A 155 13.86 22.18 -10.27
C ASP A 155 14.69 21.71 -9.06
N PHE A 156 14.11 21.79 -7.86
CA PHE A 156 14.78 21.44 -6.60
C PHE A 156 14.50 20.00 -6.17
N LYS A 157 13.47 19.36 -6.74
CA LYS A 157 12.95 18.07 -6.31
C LYS A 157 12.45 17.28 -7.52
N PRO A 158 13.05 16.11 -7.80
CA PRO A 158 12.54 15.29 -8.89
C PRO A 158 11.09 14.87 -8.64
N ASP A 159 10.38 14.68 -9.75
CA ASP A 159 9.05 14.10 -9.71
C ASP A 159 9.09 12.62 -9.34
N LEU A 160 8.03 12.20 -8.65
CA LEU A 160 7.86 10.80 -8.24
C LEU A 160 6.80 10.12 -9.11
N TRP A 161 7.19 9.01 -9.73
CA TRP A 161 6.36 8.28 -10.67
C TRP A 161 5.99 6.92 -10.07
N ASN A 162 4.70 6.66 -9.86
CA ASN A 162 4.20 5.38 -9.36
C ASN A 162 3.49 4.63 -10.47
N PHE A 163 3.86 3.38 -10.70
CA PHE A 163 3.21 2.51 -11.69
C PHE A 163 2.55 1.31 -11.02
N SER A 164 1.45 0.87 -11.63
CA SER A 164 0.82 -0.41 -11.33
C SER A 164 0.20 -0.98 -12.60
N PHE A 165 0.58 -2.21 -12.94
CA PHE A 165 0.05 -2.94 -14.09
C PHE A 165 0.28 -4.45 -13.90
N GLY A 166 -0.70 -5.28 -14.28
CA GLY A 166 -0.58 -6.73 -14.11
C GLY A 166 -0.18 -7.10 -12.68
N ASN A 167 0.93 -7.83 -12.53
CA ASN A 167 1.50 -8.22 -11.23
C ASN A 167 2.67 -7.33 -10.77
N TYR A 168 2.94 -6.23 -11.49
CA TYR A 168 4.04 -5.33 -11.20
C TYR A 168 3.52 -3.99 -10.67
N SER A 169 4.16 -3.52 -9.61
CA SER A 169 3.95 -2.17 -9.09
C SER A 169 5.26 -1.65 -8.55
N GLY A 170 5.45 -0.34 -8.59
CA GLY A 170 6.64 0.27 -8.04
C GLY A 170 6.69 1.76 -8.29
N THR A 171 7.83 2.32 -7.94
CA THR A 171 8.07 3.75 -8.00
C THR A 171 9.40 4.00 -8.69
N PHE A 172 9.46 4.99 -9.57
CA PHE A 172 10.71 5.48 -10.17
C PHE A 172 10.77 7.01 -10.14
N TYR A 173 11.97 7.54 -10.34
CA TYR A 173 12.22 8.96 -10.56
C TYR A 173 13.16 9.11 -11.75
N LEU A 174 13.26 10.30 -12.33
CA LEU A 174 14.23 10.58 -13.39
C LEU A 174 15.52 11.10 -12.76
N ASP A 175 16.67 10.53 -13.12
CA ASP A 175 17.97 10.98 -12.61
C ASP A 175 18.43 12.33 -13.22
N ALA A 176 19.66 12.77 -12.95
CA ALA A 176 20.18 14.05 -13.44
C ALA A 176 20.27 14.11 -14.97
N ASP A 177 20.35 12.95 -15.64
CA ASP A 177 20.34 12.79 -17.10
C ASP A 177 18.92 12.51 -17.63
N PHE A 178 17.91 12.66 -16.78
CA PHE A 178 16.50 12.35 -17.04
C PHE A 178 16.23 10.89 -17.39
N MET A 179 17.11 9.98 -17.00
CA MET A 179 16.91 8.55 -17.19
C MET A 179 16.05 7.97 -16.05
N PRO A 180 15.03 7.14 -16.35
CA PRO A 180 14.23 6.49 -15.32
C PRO A 180 15.06 5.57 -14.41
N LYS A 181 14.91 5.73 -13.09
CA LYS A 181 15.52 4.88 -12.05
C LYS A 181 14.46 4.35 -11.08
N LEU A 182 14.30 3.03 -11.05
CA LEU A 182 13.44 2.34 -10.09
C LEU A 182 13.94 2.56 -8.66
N SER A 183 13.06 2.90 -7.73
CA SER A 183 13.41 3.10 -6.31
C SER A 183 13.76 1.77 -5.64
N LYS A 184 12.87 0.78 -5.80
CA LYS A 184 13.04 -0.60 -5.34
C LYS A 184 13.26 -1.50 -6.54
N VAL A 185 14.41 -2.17 -6.60
CA VAL A 185 14.82 -3.04 -7.72
C VAL A 185 14.85 -4.49 -7.24
N ASP A 186 13.67 -5.11 -7.17
CA ASP A 186 13.44 -6.51 -6.78
C ASP A 186 13.11 -7.42 -7.99
N SER A 187 13.04 -6.85 -9.18
CA SER A 187 12.82 -7.52 -10.46
C SER A 187 13.59 -6.78 -11.57
N PRO A 188 14.08 -7.46 -12.63
CA PRO A 188 14.82 -6.81 -13.71
C PRO A 188 13.86 -6.14 -14.71
N LEU A 189 13.05 -5.20 -14.20
CA LEU A 189 12.20 -4.33 -14.99
C LEU A 189 13.05 -3.26 -15.68
N LYS A 190 12.75 -3.01 -16.96
CA LYS A 190 13.39 -1.94 -17.74
C LYS A 190 12.36 -0.84 -18.00
N VAL A 191 12.62 0.38 -17.51
CA VAL A 191 11.77 1.56 -17.75
C VAL A 191 12.47 2.48 -18.73
N GLU A 192 11.78 2.84 -19.82
CA GLU A 192 12.32 3.63 -20.92
C GLU A 192 11.37 4.75 -21.31
N ILE A 193 11.92 5.91 -21.68
CA ILE A 193 11.15 6.97 -22.36
C ILE A 193 11.11 6.63 -23.85
N VAL A 194 9.90 6.52 -24.40
CA VAL A 194 9.68 6.20 -25.83
C VAL A 194 10.00 7.43 -26.67
N GLY A 195 10.65 7.24 -27.82
CA GLY A 195 11.00 8.32 -28.75
C GLY A 195 12.37 8.10 -29.38
N SER A 196 12.75 9.01 -30.28
CA SER A 196 13.96 8.90 -31.11
C SER A 196 15.04 9.92 -30.76
N GLU A 197 14.68 10.94 -29.99
CA GLU A 197 15.49 12.09 -29.59
C GLU A 197 16.60 11.65 -28.64
N SER A 198 17.85 12.08 -28.87
CA SER A 198 18.98 11.73 -28.01
C SER A 198 18.89 12.34 -26.60
N ASP A 199 18.28 13.53 -26.49
CA ASP A 199 18.05 14.20 -25.21
C ASP A 199 16.78 13.64 -24.55
N MET A 200 16.92 13.02 -23.37
CA MET A 200 15.81 12.34 -22.68
C MET A 200 14.69 13.29 -22.26
N ARG A 201 15.04 14.52 -21.90
CA ARG A 201 14.08 15.54 -21.47
C ARG A 201 13.22 16.00 -22.65
N GLN A 202 13.84 16.25 -23.80
CA GLN A 202 13.15 16.55 -25.05
C GLN A 202 12.32 15.35 -25.52
N ARG A 203 12.86 14.14 -25.41
CA ARG A 203 12.15 12.91 -25.73
C ARG A 203 10.85 12.79 -24.94
N LEU A 204 10.91 12.93 -23.62
CA LEU A 204 9.73 12.86 -22.75
C LEU A 204 8.71 13.96 -23.06
N ARG A 205 9.18 15.19 -23.32
CA ARG A 205 8.32 16.31 -23.70
C ARG A 205 7.52 16.02 -24.97
N ASN A 206 8.17 15.43 -25.98
CA ASN A 206 7.57 15.19 -27.28
C ASN A 206 6.68 13.95 -27.30
N SER A 207 7.15 12.83 -26.74
CA SER A 207 6.42 11.56 -26.77
C SER A 207 5.36 11.47 -25.69
N GLN A 208 5.64 12.04 -24.50
CA GLN A 208 4.83 11.87 -23.30
C GLN A 208 4.53 10.39 -23.00
N GLU A 209 5.47 9.49 -23.32
CA GLU A 209 5.24 8.06 -23.33
C GLU A 209 6.39 7.28 -22.68
N PHE A 210 6.04 6.32 -21.83
CA PHE A 210 6.96 5.39 -21.21
C PHE A 210 6.70 3.96 -21.67
N CYS A 211 7.75 3.16 -21.79
CA CYS A 211 7.67 1.73 -22.01
C CYS A 211 8.31 1.01 -20.81
N ILE A 212 7.55 0.13 -20.17
CA ILE A 212 8.07 -0.80 -19.17
C ILE A 212 8.17 -2.19 -19.80
N THR A 213 9.38 -2.74 -19.83
CA THR A 213 9.63 -4.10 -20.32
C THR A 213 9.81 -5.04 -19.12
N THR A 214 9.01 -6.10 -19.08
CA THR A 214 9.05 -7.13 -18.03
C THR A 214 10.16 -8.16 -18.30
N PRO A 215 10.55 -8.99 -17.30
CA PRO A 215 11.66 -9.95 -17.41
C PRO A 215 11.45 -11.10 -18.42
N ASP A 216 10.23 -11.28 -18.89
CA ASP A 216 9.82 -12.17 -19.98
C ASP A 216 9.78 -11.46 -21.35
N GLY A 217 10.18 -10.19 -21.41
CA GLY A 217 10.27 -9.36 -22.61
C GLY A 217 8.97 -8.71 -23.07
N ILE A 218 7.86 -8.84 -22.33
CA ILE A 218 6.60 -8.16 -22.66
C ILE A 218 6.75 -6.66 -22.43
N LYS A 219 6.30 -5.86 -23.41
CA LYS A 219 6.35 -4.39 -23.36
C LYS A 219 4.98 -3.80 -23.05
N TYR A 220 4.95 -2.90 -22.09
CA TYR A 220 3.78 -2.15 -21.65
C TYR A 220 4.01 -0.67 -21.92
N TYR A 221 3.17 -0.05 -22.75
CA TYR A 221 3.30 1.34 -23.19
C TYR A 221 2.26 2.24 -22.52
N PHE A 222 2.73 3.29 -21.85
CA PHE A 222 1.91 4.18 -21.02
C PHE A 222 2.01 5.62 -21.51
N GLY A 223 0.88 6.31 -21.59
CA GLY A 223 0.81 7.69 -22.06
C GLY A 223 0.83 7.80 -23.58
N GLY A 224 1.39 8.89 -24.10
CA GLY A 224 1.31 9.24 -25.51
C GLY A 224 -0.03 9.82 -25.94
N GLU A 225 -0.24 9.92 -27.25
CA GLU A 225 -1.44 10.53 -27.83
C GLU A 225 -2.71 9.79 -27.39
N GLY A 226 -3.66 10.53 -26.82
CA GLY A 226 -4.95 9.96 -26.40
C GLY A 226 -4.95 9.21 -25.06
N ALA A 227 -3.81 9.00 -24.40
CA ALA A 227 -3.72 8.23 -23.15
C ALA A 227 -3.04 8.97 -21.97
N CYS A 228 -2.95 10.31 -22.06
CA CYS A 228 -2.47 11.17 -20.96
C CYS A 228 -3.57 12.05 -20.37
N GLU A 229 -3.56 12.26 -19.06
CA GLU A 229 -4.37 13.28 -18.38
C GLU A 229 -3.51 14.20 -17.50
N SER A 230 -4.03 15.38 -17.21
CA SER A 230 -3.42 16.35 -16.30
C SER A 230 -4.35 16.61 -15.13
N SER A 231 -3.80 16.66 -13.92
CA SER A 231 -4.55 17.04 -12.73
C SER A 231 -3.73 17.94 -11.81
N PHE A 232 -4.37 18.89 -11.16
CA PHE A 232 -3.73 19.79 -10.20
C PHE A 232 -4.69 20.15 -9.06
N MET A 233 -4.15 20.61 -7.93
CA MET A 233 -4.92 21.08 -6.77
C MET A 233 -4.74 22.58 -6.55
N GLY A 234 -5.84 23.28 -6.25
CA GLY A 234 -5.81 24.70 -5.84
C GLY A 234 -5.49 25.69 -6.96
N SER A 235 -4.95 26.86 -6.61
CA SER A 235 -4.61 27.94 -7.54
C SER A 235 -3.13 27.94 -7.95
N HIS A 236 -2.54 26.76 -8.19
CA HIS A 236 -1.21 26.64 -8.80
C HIS A 236 -1.28 27.16 -10.25
N ARG A 237 -1.20 28.48 -10.41
CA ARG A 237 -1.23 29.18 -11.71
C ARG A 237 0.03 28.97 -12.55
N ASP A 238 1.07 28.35 -12.00
CA ASP A 238 2.37 28.23 -12.65
C ASP A 238 2.57 26.90 -13.42
N ASN A 239 1.67 25.89 -13.33
CA ASN A 239 1.77 24.71 -14.22
C ASN A 239 0.48 23.86 -14.44
N PRO A 240 -0.63 24.44 -14.93
CA PRO A 240 -1.92 23.74 -15.01
C PRO A 240 -2.03 22.62 -16.08
N TYR A 241 -0.99 22.31 -16.86
CA TYR A 241 -1.11 21.45 -18.06
C TYR A 241 -0.10 20.29 -18.15
N ALA A 242 0.68 20.02 -17.11
CA ALA A 242 1.58 18.87 -17.13
C ALA A 242 0.80 17.56 -16.94
N ASN A 243 1.20 16.51 -17.67
CA ASN A 243 0.55 15.21 -17.52
C ASN A 243 0.88 14.60 -16.16
N THR A 244 -0.15 14.18 -15.44
CA THR A 244 -0.04 13.50 -14.14
C THR A 244 -0.50 12.04 -14.18
N GLY A 245 -1.22 11.64 -15.24
CA GLY A 245 -1.62 10.26 -15.46
C GLY A 245 -1.27 9.80 -16.88
N PHE A 246 -0.59 8.67 -16.97
CA PHE A 246 -0.12 8.04 -18.21
C PHE A 246 -0.72 6.64 -18.26
N TYR A 247 -1.82 6.50 -18.99
CA TYR A 247 -2.60 5.27 -19.03
C TYR A 247 -1.99 4.26 -20.00
N LEU A 248 -2.05 2.97 -19.64
CA LEU A 248 -1.61 1.88 -20.51
C LEU A 248 -2.44 1.89 -21.79
N HIS A 249 -1.81 2.07 -22.95
CA HIS A 249 -2.50 2.06 -24.24
C HIS A 249 -2.15 0.84 -25.11
N LYS A 250 -1.04 0.16 -24.81
CA LYS A 250 -0.60 -1.01 -25.58
C LYS A 250 0.22 -2.01 -24.74
N ILE A 251 -0.08 -3.29 -24.90
CA ILE A 251 0.73 -4.42 -24.44
C ILE A 251 1.22 -5.17 -25.67
N GLN A 252 2.51 -5.47 -25.73
CA GLN A 252 3.12 -6.18 -26.86
C GLN A 252 4.00 -7.33 -26.37
N HIS A 253 3.69 -8.54 -26.81
CA HIS A 253 4.55 -9.70 -26.59
C HIS A 253 5.81 -9.61 -27.49
N PRO A 254 6.99 -10.06 -27.04
CA PRO A 254 8.23 -9.98 -27.82
C PRO A 254 8.27 -10.89 -29.06
N ASP A 255 7.38 -11.89 -29.09
CA ASP A 255 7.22 -12.85 -30.19
C ASP A 255 5.95 -12.54 -31.03
N TYR A 256 4.74 -12.77 -30.49
CA TYR A 256 3.47 -12.47 -31.16
C TYR A 256 2.34 -12.15 -30.15
N GLY A 257 1.48 -11.19 -30.50
CA GLY A 257 0.34 -10.75 -29.69
C GLY A 257 0.44 -9.28 -29.31
N VAL A 258 -0.66 -8.55 -29.54
CA VAL A 258 -0.81 -7.14 -29.18
C VAL A 258 -2.20 -6.92 -28.60
N ILE A 259 -2.27 -6.28 -27.44
CA ILE A 259 -3.51 -5.79 -26.83
C ILE A 259 -3.45 -4.26 -26.82
N LEU A 260 -4.51 -3.62 -27.28
CA LEU A 260 -4.65 -2.17 -27.37
C LEU A 260 -5.78 -1.70 -26.45
N PHE A 261 -5.62 -0.51 -25.90
CA PHE A 261 -6.58 0.15 -25.03
C PHE A 261 -6.97 1.47 -25.65
N GLU A 262 -8.27 1.72 -25.70
CA GLU A 262 -8.83 2.97 -26.19
C GLU A 262 -9.55 3.65 -25.03
N TYR A 263 -9.31 4.95 -24.89
CA TYR A 263 -9.90 5.79 -23.86
C TYR A 263 -10.75 6.87 -24.50
N ASP A 264 -11.90 7.14 -23.89
CA ASP A 264 -12.56 8.42 -24.13
C ASP A 264 -11.87 9.51 -23.31
N THR A 265 -11.88 10.72 -23.85
CA THR A 265 -11.31 11.91 -23.21
C THR A 265 -12.43 12.86 -22.84
N ASP A 266 -12.43 13.34 -21.60
CA ASP A 266 -13.37 14.39 -21.21
C ASP A 266 -13.13 15.67 -22.01
N THR A 267 -14.21 16.19 -22.61
CA THR A 267 -14.20 17.43 -23.40
C THR A 267 -14.27 18.69 -22.54
N VAL A 268 -14.59 18.55 -21.25
CA VAL A 268 -14.74 19.65 -20.29
C VAL A 268 -13.99 19.28 -19.02
N THR A 269 -13.27 20.26 -18.47
CA THR A 269 -12.60 20.17 -17.17
C THR A 269 -13.55 19.67 -16.08
N HIS A 270 -13.11 18.67 -15.33
CA HIS A 270 -13.83 18.16 -14.17
C HIS A 270 -13.14 18.63 -12.90
N SER A 271 -13.90 19.16 -11.94
CA SER A 271 -13.35 19.65 -10.67
C SER A 271 -14.09 19.01 -9.50
N VAL A 272 -13.34 18.47 -8.55
CA VAL A 272 -13.85 17.83 -7.34
C VAL A 272 -13.13 18.39 -6.13
N TRP A 273 -13.88 18.84 -5.14
CA TRP A 273 -13.33 19.32 -3.87
C TRP A 273 -12.73 18.14 -3.08
N THR A 274 -11.46 18.24 -2.70
CA THR A 274 -10.68 17.14 -2.12
C THR A 274 -10.04 17.49 -0.79
N SER A 275 -9.81 18.77 -0.49
CA SER A 275 -9.33 19.19 0.84
C SER A 275 -9.86 20.57 1.26
N GLN A 276 -9.86 20.78 2.57
CA GLN A 276 -10.10 22.04 3.24
C GLN A 276 -9.15 22.11 4.43
N GLU A 277 -8.41 23.21 4.51
CA GLU A 277 -7.54 23.55 5.61
C GLU A 277 -8.08 24.81 6.29
N GLU A 278 -8.11 24.79 7.61
CA GLU A 278 -8.48 25.94 8.42
C GLU A 278 -7.32 26.33 9.33
N SER A 279 -7.13 27.62 9.54
CA SER A 279 -6.16 28.13 10.50
C SER A 279 -6.66 29.37 11.23
N VAL A 280 -6.18 29.57 12.45
CA VAL A 280 -6.36 30.79 13.24
C VAL A 280 -5.00 31.22 13.78
N THR A 281 -4.63 32.47 13.54
CA THR A 281 -3.37 33.03 14.03
C THR A 281 -3.64 34.04 15.14
N VAL A 282 -2.94 33.92 16.26
CA VAL A 282 -2.99 34.87 17.37
C VAL A 282 -1.63 35.54 17.56
N LYS A 283 -1.65 36.79 18.01
CA LYS A 283 -0.43 37.56 18.29
C LYS A 283 -0.07 37.40 19.76
N VAL A 284 1.18 37.02 20.04
CA VAL A 284 1.66 36.68 21.39
C VAL A 284 2.46 37.82 22.04
N LEU A 285 3.27 38.56 21.27
CA LEU A 285 4.08 39.65 21.82
C LEU A 285 4.55 40.65 20.73
N GLU A 286 4.73 41.92 21.08
CA GLU A 286 5.37 42.96 20.28
C GLU A 286 6.43 43.69 21.14
N THR A 287 7.71 43.61 20.78
CA THR A 287 8.76 44.44 21.37
C THR A 287 9.11 45.58 20.41
N ARG A 288 8.95 46.85 20.84
CA ARG A 288 9.34 48.03 20.03
C ARG A 288 9.91 49.17 20.85
N GLU A 289 10.90 49.86 20.26
CA GLU A 289 11.55 51.06 20.79
C GLU A 289 11.19 52.39 20.06
N ASP A 290 10.30 52.46 19.04
CA ASP A 290 9.96 53.78 18.43
C ASP A 290 8.67 53.88 17.57
N GLU A 291 8.16 55.13 17.39
CA GLU A 291 6.83 55.50 16.83
C GLU A 291 6.62 55.29 15.30
N LEU A 292 7.67 55.14 14.48
CA LEU A 292 7.53 55.00 13.00
C LEU A 292 7.01 53.63 12.53
N CYS A 293 6.82 52.71 13.47
CA CYS A 293 6.21 51.40 13.27
C CYS A 293 4.71 51.38 13.59
N LYS A 294 4.12 52.56 13.88
CA LYS A 294 2.68 52.75 14.11
C LYS A 294 1.88 52.71 12.81
N ARG A 295 1.70 51.51 12.24
CA ARG A 295 0.45 51.23 11.52
C ARG A 295 -0.43 50.41 12.45
N PRO A 296 -1.70 50.79 12.64
CA PRO A 296 -2.57 50.07 13.57
C PRO A 296 -2.71 48.63 13.08
N PRO A 297 -2.35 47.61 13.86
CA PRO A 297 -2.84 46.28 13.59
C PRO A 297 -4.31 46.32 13.97
N THR A 298 -5.18 46.31 12.96
CA THR A 298 -6.57 45.91 13.16
C THR A 298 -6.57 44.52 13.78
N ASN A 299 -7.35 44.37 14.85
CA ASN A 299 -7.59 43.19 15.69
C ASN A 299 -7.41 41.81 15.02
N GLU A 300 -6.91 40.86 15.83
CA GLU A 300 -7.10 39.38 15.75
C GLU A 300 -6.84 38.70 14.39
N GLY A 301 -5.92 37.73 14.34
CA GLY A 301 -5.65 37.02 13.09
C GLY A 301 -6.89 36.28 12.59
N GLN A 302 -7.26 36.60 11.36
CA GLN A 302 -8.47 36.11 10.72
C GLN A 302 -8.50 34.58 10.71
N HIS A 303 -9.65 33.99 11.06
CA HIS A 303 -9.94 32.59 10.74
C HIS A 303 -9.90 32.42 9.23
N ALA A 304 -8.90 31.68 8.74
CA ALA A 304 -8.69 31.44 7.33
C ALA A 304 -9.18 30.05 6.96
N ILE A 305 -9.93 29.96 5.87
CA ILE A 305 -10.39 28.69 5.30
C ILE A 305 -9.86 28.59 3.87
N ASN A 306 -8.95 27.66 3.64
CA ASN A 306 -8.36 27.35 2.34
C ASN A 306 -8.96 26.04 1.83
N SER A 307 -9.87 26.12 0.88
CA SER A 307 -10.41 24.93 0.21
C SER A 307 -9.68 24.69 -1.11
N SER A 308 -9.34 23.44 -1.39
CA SER A 308 -8.73 23.04 -2.66
C SER A 308 -9.60 21.99 -3.36
N ALA A 309 -9.78 22.22 -4.66
CA ALA A 309 -10.35 21.23 -5.56
C ALA A 309 -9.24 20.63 -6.42
N THR A 310 -9.32 19.31 -6.64
CA THR A 310 -8.59 18.64 -7.71
C THR A 310 -9.31 18.95 -9.02
N VAL A 311 -8.58 19.53 -9.95
CA VAL A 311 -9.04 19.86 -11.30
C VAL A 311 -8.37 18.89 -12.25
N THR A 312 -9.17 18.12 -12.99
CA THR A 312 -8.70 17.16 -14.00
C THR A 312 -9.03 17.68 -15.40
N LEU A 313 -8.02 17.71 -16.26
CA LEU A 313 -8.08 18.03 -17.67
C LEU A 313 -7.83 16.77 -18.50
N ASN A 314 -8.55 16.61 -19.60
CA ASN A 314 -8.43 15.46 -20.50
C ASN A 314 -8.59 14.11 -19.77
N GLY A 315 -9.46 14.05 -18.75
CA GLY A 315 -9.67 12.86 -17.94
C GLY A 315 -9.93 11.63 -18.81
N LYS A 316 -9.26 10.51 -18.49
CA LYS A 316 -9.29 9.29 -19.31
C LYS A 316 -10.20 8.23 -18.73
N TRP A 317 -11.06 7.68 -19.59
CA TRP A 317 -12.01 6.65 -19.22
C TRP A 317 -11.91 5.51 -20.20
N LEU A 318 -11.57 4.32 -19.70
CA LEU A 318 -11.40 3.15 -20.53
C LEU A 318 -12.70 2.88 -21.29
N LYS A 319 -12.60 2.82 -22.61
CA LYS A 319 -13.74 2.63 -23.52
C LYS A 319 -13.73 1.21 -24.07
N ARG A 320 -12.55 0.75 -24.51
CA ARG A 320 -12.40 -0.51 -25.19
C ARG A 320 -11.02 -1.12 -25.01
N ILE A 321 -10.96 -2.42 -24.77
CA ILE A 321 -9.76 -3.25 -24.94
C ILE A 321 -9.98 -4.14 -26.16
N TYR A 322 -9.00 -4.23 -27.06
CA TYR A 322 -9.12 -5.04 -28.27
C TYR A 322 -7.75 -5.48 -28.76
N SER A 323 -7.73 -6.40 -29.72
CA SER A 323 -6.50 -6.75 -30.43
C SER A 323 -6.71 -6.60 -31.93
N PRO A 324 -5.76 -6.02 -32.68
CA PRO A 324 -5.89 -5.87 -34.13
C PRO A 324 -5.83 -7.20 -34.89
N HIS A 325 -5.33 -8.26 -34.25
CA HIS A 325 -5.13 -9.58 -34.86
C HIS A 325 -6.06 -10.66 -34.28
N SER A 326 -7.05 -10.26 -33.47
CA SER A 326 -8.09 -11.12 -32.91
C SER A 326 -9.44 -10.43 -33.01
N TYR A 327 -10.52 -11.22 -33.07
CA TYR A 327 -11.88 -10.69 -33.01
C TYR A 327 -12.31 -10.25 -31.61
N LEU A 328 -11.44 -10.41 -30.59
CA LEU A 328 -11.71 -10.03 -29.22
C LEU A 328 -11.87 -8.51 -29.06
N GLN A 329 -13.01 -8.11 -28.51
CA GLN A 329 -13.32 -6.75 -28.14
C GLN A 329 -14.02 -6.74 -26.78
N ILE A 330 -13.53 -5.91 -25.86
CA ILE A 330 -14.09 -5.74 -24.52
C ILE A 330 -14.50 -4.28 -24.37
N LEU A 331 -15.78 -4.03 -24.16
CA LEU A 331 -16.38 -2.70 -24.11
C LEU A 331 -16.75 -2.34 -22.68
N PHE A 332 -16.47 -1.09 -22.30
CA PHE A 332 -16.73 -0.54 -20.98
C PHE A 332 -17.82 0.53 -21.11
N ASN A 333 -19.06 0.13 -20.86
CA ASN A 333 -20.22 1.01 -21.02
C ASN A 333 -20.43 1.80 -19.73
N ARG A 334 -20.62 3.12 -19.86
CA ARG A 334 -20.78 4.03 -18.74
C ARG A 334 -21.89 5.05 -18.98
N SER A 335 -22.32 5.69 -17.90
CA SER A 335 -23.28 6.79 -17.95
C SER A 335 -22.88 7.92 -17.01
N ASN A 336 -23.47 9.09 -17.21
CA ASN A 336 -23.13 10.31 -16.47
C ASN A 336 -23.48 10.16 -14.97
N GLY A 337 -22.56 10.62 -14.12
CA GLY A 337 -22.71 10.66 -12.66
C GLY A 337 -23.16 12.02 -12.15
N SER A 338 -22.74 12.34 -10.93
CA SER A 338 -22.93 13.64 -10.29
C SER A 338 -21.77 14.56 -10.62
N GLY A 339 -21.95 15.46 -11.58
CA GLY A 339 -20.86 16.20 -12.23
C GLY A 339 -19.82 16.88 -11.32
N GLY A 340 -20.19 17.32 -10.10
CA GLY A 340 -19.26 17.93 -9.12
C GLY A 340 -18.64 16.97 -8.10
N ASN A 341 -19.00 15.68 -8.15
CA ASN A 341 -18.58 14.65 -7.18
C ASN A 341 -17.91 13.44 -7.84
N TYR A 342 -18.49 12.94 -8.94
CA TYR A 342 -17.97 11.88 -9.78
C TYR A 342 -18.56 11.99 -11.19
N LYS A 343 -17.70 11.96 -12.22
CA LYS A 343 -18.11 12.23 -13.60
C LYS A 343 -18.96 11.14 -14.23
N TYR A 344 -18.56 9.88 -14.10
CA TYR A 344 -19.25 8.72 -14.70
C TYR A 344 -19.44 7.58 -13.71
N VAL A 345 -20.33 6.66 -14.07
CA VAL A 345 -20.56 5.37 -13.41
C VAL A 345 -20.46 4.28 -14.46
N LEU A 346 -19.69 3.23 -14.20
CA LEU A 346 -19.55 2.06 -15.08
C LEU A 346 -20.81 1.21 -14.99
N ASP A 347 -21.55 1.04 -16.08
CA ASP A 347 -22.83 0.33 -16.06
C ASP A 347 -22.64 -1.18 -16.32
N ASN A 348 -21.78 -1.54 -17.27
CA ASN A 348 -21.47 -2.93 -17.59
C ASN A 348 -20.16 -3.08 -18.39
N VAL A 349 -19.61 -4.30 -18.37
CA VAL A 349 -18.54 -4.74 -19.26
C VAL A 349 -19.07 -5.80 -20.20
N GLU A 350 -18.93 -5.58 -21.52
CA GLU A 350 -19.32 -6.54 -22.55
C GLU A 350 -18.07 -7.13 -23.21
N VAL A 351 -17.98 -8.45 -23.25
CA VAL A 351 -16.95 -9.18 -24.01
C VAL A 351 -17.58 -9.68 -25.30
N LYS A 352 -16.99 -9.31 -26.42
CA LYS A 352 -17.41 -9.66 -27.77
C LYS A 352 -16.30 -10.36 -28.52
N GLU A 353 -16.69 -11.33 -29.34
CA GLU A 353 -15.86 -11.87 -30.41
C GLU A 353 -16.56 -11.60 -31.74
N GLY A 354 -16.01 -10.66 -32.51
CA GLY A 354 -16.62 -10.17 -33.73
C GLY A 354 -17.93 -9.43 -33.42
N SER A 355 -19.04 -9.88 -33.99
CA SER A 355 -20.38 -9.33 -33.71
C SER A 355 -21.09 -10.01 -32.54
N THR A 356 -20.55 -11.11 -32.02
CA THR A 356 -21.21 -11.95 -31.01
C THR A 356 -20.79 -11.54 -29.61
N MET A 357 -21.78 -11.35 -28.71
CA MET A 357 -21.52 -11.13 -27.28
C MET A 357 -21.29 -12.47 -26.59
N VAL A 358 -20.10 -12.65 -26.01
CA VAL A 358 -19.67 -13.87 -25.32
C VAL A 358 -19.97 -13.80 -23.83
N ARG A 359 -19.81 -12.62 -23.22
CA ARG A 359 -20.06 -12.43 -21.78
C ARG A 359 -20.48 -10.99 -21.51
N LYS A 360 -21.33 -10.81 -20.50
CA LYS A 360 -21.70 -9.51 -19.96
C LYS A 360 -21.63 -9.53 -18.44
N ALA A 361 -20.99 -8.52 -17.86
CA ALA A 361 -20.99 -8.26 -16.43
C ALA A 361 -21.74 -6.95 -16.17
N GLU A 362 -22.84 -6.99 -15.43
CA GLU A 362 -23.66 -5.83 -15.10
C GLU A 362 -23.45 -5.40 -13.64
N PHE A 363 -23.42 -4.09 -13.40
CA PHE A 363 -23.14 -3.51 -12.09
C PHE A 363 -24.37 -2.78 -11.52
N THR A 364 -24.72 -3.09 -10.28
CA THR A 364 -25.81 -2.39 -9.55
C THR A 364 -25.24 -1.58 -8.40
N TYR A 365 -25.73 -0.36 -8.23
CA TYR A 365 -25.21 0.59 -7.26
C TYR A 365 -26.27 1.10 -6.30
N LEU A 366 -25.87 1.36 -5.05
CA LEU A 366 -26.60 2.15 -4.08
C LEU A 366 -26.11 3.60 -4.13
N PHE A 367 -27.04 4.52 -4.38
CA PHE A 367 -26.84 5.95 -4.26
C PHE A 367 -27.58 6.45 -3.02
N PRO A 368 -26.92 7.10 -2.05
CA PRO A 368 -27.61 7.74 -0.93
C PRO A 368 -28.67 8.78 -1.31
N GLN A 369 -28.57 9.32 -2.51
CA GLN A 369 -29.56 10.20 -3.14
C GLN A 369 -29.78 9.70 -4.57
N THR A 370 -30.15 10.57 -5.52
CA THR A 370 -30.17 10.17 -6.94
C THR A 370 -28.77 10.13 -7.53
N LYS A 371 -28.55 9.38 -8.62
CA LYS A 371 -27.26 9.31 -9.34
C LYS A 371 -26.67 10.67 -9.73
N THR A 372 -27.51 11.68 -9.96
CA THR A 372 -27.06 13.02 -10.37
C THR A 372 -26.76 13.95 -9.19
N THR A 373 -27.29 13.67 -7.99
CA THR A 373 -27.18 14.53 -6.81
C THR A 373 -26.34 13.92 -5.69
N SER A 374 -26.19 12.59 -5.68
CA SER A 374 -25.44 11.92 -4.63
C SER A 374 -23.95 12.27 -4.71
N GLU A 375 -23.33 12.44 -3.56
CA GLU A 375 -21.91 12.80 -3.45
C GLU A 375 -20.97 11.59 -3.53
N ARG A 376 -21.52 10.39 -3.31
CA ARG A 376 -20.84 9.09 -3.26
C ARG A 376 -21.80 7.97 -3.67
N PHE A 377 -21.29 6.80 -4.00
CA PHE A 377 -22.13 5.62 -4.32
C PHE A 377 -21.36 4.32 -4.09
N PHE A 378 -22.09 3.21 -3.92
CA PHE A 378 -21.55 1.92 -3.49
C PHE A 378 -21.95 0.82 -4.47
N LEU A 379 -21.01 -0.03 -4.88
CA LEU A 379 -21.31 -1.20 -5.71
C LEU A 379 -21.96 -2.28 -4.86
N THR A 380 -23.19 -2.66 -5.17
CA THR A 380 -23.99 -3.61 -4.37
C THR A 380 -24.15 -4.98 -5.03
N LYS A 381 -24.03 -5.05 -6.35
CA LYS A 381 -24.17 -6.29 -7.11
C LYS A 381 -23.29 -6.29 -8.35
N VAL A 382 -22.68 -7.44 -8.63
CA VAL A 382 -22.07 -7.76 -9.93
C VAL A 382 -22.77 -9.01 -10.47
N GLU A 383 -23.44 -8.89 -11.61
CA GLU A 383 -24.21 -9.97 -12.20
C GLU A 383 -23.60 -10.41 -13.53
N PHE A 384 -23.48 -11.72 -13.73
CA PHE A 384 -23.00 -12.32 -14.97
C PHE A 384 -24.14 -13.06 -15.66
N ASP A 385 -24.37 -12.71 -16.93
CA ASP A 385 -25.33 -13.41 -17.78
C ASP A 385 -24.88 -14.87 -17.99
N LYS A 386 -25.70 -15.82 -17.52
CA LYS A 386 -25.52 -17.24 -17.85
C LYS A 386 -26.18 -17.55 -19.18
N ASP A 387 -25.32 -17.65 -20.19
CA ASP A 387 -25.46 -18.34 -21.47
C ASP A 387 -26.75 -18.09 -22.30
N ARG A 388 -26.56 -17.53 -23.51
CA ARG A 388 -27.58 -17.47 -24.57
C ARG A 388 -27.75 -18.81 -25.30
N ASN A 389 -26.85 -19.78 -25.09
CA ASN A 389 -26.71 -20.96 -25.96
C ASN A 389 -27.27 -22.28 -25.38
N TYR A 390 -27.82 -22.30 -24.16
CA TYR A 390 -28.62 -23.44 -23.71
C TYR A 390 -30.08 -23.27 -24.18
N GLY A 391 -30.58 -24.26 -24.91
CA GLY A 391 -31.87 -24.24 -25.61
C GLY A 391 -33.05 -23.65 -24.83
N SER A 392 -34.02 -23.14 -25.60
CA SER A 392 -35.20 -22.34 -25.25
C SER A 392 -36.22 -22.93 -24.25
N GLY A 393 -35.77 -23.57 -23.16
CA GLY A 393 -36.64 -24.26 -22.20
C GLY A 393 -36.27 -24.16 -20.71
N HIS A 394 -35.12 -23.58 -20.34
CA HIS A 394 -34.72 -23.43 -18.93
C HIS A 394 -34.32 -21.99 -18.61
N GLY A 395 -34.96 -21.39 -17.61
CA GLY A 395 -34.80 -19.98 -17.24
C GLY A 395 -33.35 -19.59 -16.96
N ARG A 396 -33.00 -18.33 -17.29
CA ARG A 396 -31.69 -17.72 -17.03
C ARG A 396 -31.34 -17.85 -15.54
N LYS A 397 -30.23 -18.52 -15.21
CA LYS A 397 -29.69 -18.55 -13.84
C LYS A 397 -28.48 -17.63 -13.79
N ASN A 398 -28.63 -16.42 -13.28
CA ASN A 398 -27.50 -15.49 -13.20
C ASN A 398 -26.53 -15.89 -12.08
N GLU A 399 -25.23 -15.76 -12.34
CA GLU A 399 -24.20 -15.85 -11.31
C GLU A 399 -23.93 -14.45 -10.79
N GLU A 400 -24.02 -14.25 -9.48
CA GLU A 400 -24.01 -12.91 -8.89
C GLU A 400 -23.11 -12.84 -7.67
N TYR A 401 -22.44 -11.70 -7.52
CA TYR A 401 -21.83 -11.27 -6.27
C TYR A 401 -22.75 -10.23 -5.63
N ILE A 402 -23.03 -10.37 -4.33
CA ILE A 402 -23.80 -9.38 -3.55
C ILE A 402 -22.90 -8.78 -2.49
N LEU A 403 -22.92 -7.45 -2.38
CA LEU A 403 -22.01 -6.66 -1.57
C LEU A 403 -22.83 -5.83 -0.59
N GLU A 404 -22.61 -6.04 0.71
CA GLU A 404 -23.33 -5.35 1.78
C GLU A 404 -22.38 -4.47 2.58
N TYR A 405 -22.84 -3.27 2.94
CA TYR A 405 -22.04 -2.26 3.64
C TYR A 405 -22.66 -1.89 4.98
N ASN A 406 -21.82 -1.50 5.95
CA ASN A 406 -22.26 -1.01 7.24
C ASN A 406 -22.86 0.40 7.12
N ASP A 407 -24.19 0.54 7.20
CA ASP A 407 -24.90 1.83 7.18
C ASP A 407 -24.30 2.89 6.23
N PRO A 408 -24.21 2.62 4.92
CA PRO A 408 -23.64 3.56 3.95
C PRO A 408 -24.43 4.87 3.82
N LEU A 409 -25.71 4.87 4.22
CA LEU A 409 -26.59 6.03 4.22
C LEU A 409 -26.38 6.93 5.44
N GLY A 410 -25.84 6.40 6.54
CA GLY A 410 -25.54 7.15 7.75
C GLY A 410 -24.22 7.92 7.72
N LEU A 411 -23.50 7.91 6.60
CA LEU A 411 -22.35 8.79 6.38
C LEU A 411 -22.82 10.24 6.17
N PRO A 412 -22.12 11.24 6.72
CA PRO A 412 -22.47 12.65 6.49
C PRO A 412 -22.09 13.07 5.05
N ASN A 413 -22.47 14.29 4.67
CA ASN A 413 -22.01 14.89 3.41
C ASN A 413 -20.48 15.00 3.38
N ARG A 414 -19.86 14.97 2.20
CA ARG A 414 -18.41 14.91 1.96
C ARG A 414 -17.61 16.06 2.57
N ARG A 415 -18.27 17.16 2.91
CA ARG A 415 -17.67 18.36 3.51
C ARG A 415 -18.10 18.61 4.95
N SER A 416 -18.64 17.61 5.62
CA SER A 416 -18.99 17.74 7.04
C SER A 416 -17.74 17.88 7.90
N GLU A 417 -17.84 18.68 8.96
CA GLU A 417 -16.80 18.81 9.99
C GLU A 417 -16.90 17.76 11.11
N ALA A 418 -17.90 16.86 11.02
CA ALA A 418 -18.02 15.69 11.88
C ALA A 418 -17.00 14.60 11.48
N LYS A 419 -15.71 14.94 11.48
CA LYS A 419 -14.63 14.04 11.05
C LYS A 419 -13.49 14.04 12.05
N ASP A 420 -12.78 12.92 12.18
CA ASP A 420 -11.55 12.80 12.97
C ASP A 420 -10.34 13.37 12.20
N LEU A 421 -9.12 13.29 12.74
CA LEU A 421 -7.92 13.82 12.06
C LEU A 421 -7.58 13.09 10.75
N LEU A 422 -7.92 11.80 10.64
CA LEU A 422 -7.69 11.01 9.44
C LEU A 422 -8.79 11.22 8.38
N GLY A 423 -9.83 11.96 8.73
CA GLY A 423 -10.96 12.31 7.90
C GLY A 423 -12.11 11.30 7.95
N TYR A 424 -12.12 10.33 8.88
CA TYR A 424 -13.24 9.41 9.07
C TYR A 424 -14.38 10.07 9.85
N TYR A 425 -15.61 9.61 9.63
CA TYR A 425 -16.78 10.11 10.35
C TYR A 425 -16.66 9.77 11.85
N ASN A 426 -16.89 10.77 12.72
CA ASN A 426 -16.75 10.58 14.17
C ASN A 426 -18.05 10.84 14.98
N GLY A 427 -19.16 11.15 14.30
CA GLY A 427 -20.44 11.40 14.96
C GLY A 427 -20.60 12.79 15.60
N LYS A 428 -19.58 13.66 15.54
CA LYS A 428 -19.62 15.00 16.15
C LYS A 428 -20.28 16.03 15.22
N THR A 429 -21.59 15.89 15.01
CA THR A 429 -22.36 16.73 14.07
C THR A 429 -22.46 18.21 14.46
N GLY A 430 -22.14 18.54 15.71
CA GLY A 430 -22.04 19.92 16.19
C GLY A 430 -20.74 20.63 15.81
N ASN A 431 -19.74 19.94 15.23
CA ASN A 431 -18.52 20.57 14.76
C ASN A 431 -18.86 21.56 13.62
N THR A 432 -18.41 22.81 13.77
CA THR A 432 -18.60 23.88 12.77
C THR A 432 -17.29 24.30 12.08
N THR A 433 -16.16 23.75 12.51
CA THR A 433 -14.79 24.02 12.01
C THR A 433 -14.00 22.71 11.90
N ALA A 434 -12.91 22.72 11.14
CA ALA A 434 -11.92 21.65 11.16
C ALA A 434 -10.86 21.81 12.27
N LEU A 435 -10.79 22.96 12.95
CA LEU A 435 -9.77 23.28 13.95
C LEU A 435 -9.92 22.39 15.20
N PRO A 436 -8.89 21.62 15.58
CA PRO A 436 -8.96 20.71 16.72
C PRO A 436 -8.99 21.47 18.04
N GLN A 437 -9.61 20.85 19.05
CA GLN A 437 -9.46 21.28 20.45
C GLN A 437 -7.97 21.38 20.83
N ASN A 438 -7.60 22.47 21.48
CA ASN A 438 -6.23 22.76 21.88
C ASN A 438 -6.21 23.33 23.31
N GLU A 439 -5.27 22.91 24.15
CA GLU A 439 -5.18 23.33 25.57
C GLU A 439 -4.47 24.68 25.78
N ASP A 440 -3.93 25.29 24.73
CA ASP A 440 -3.29 26.60 24.81
C ASP A 440 -4.32 27.71 25.01
N LEU A 441 -4.16 28.40 26.13
CA LEU A 441 -5.04 29.47 26.60
C LEU A 441 -5.01 30.70 25.67
N LEU A 442 -4.01 30.83 24.79
CA LEU A 442 -3.98 31.86 23.74
C LEU A 442 -5.11 31.70 22.72
N PHE A 443 -5.68 30.50 22.57
CA PHE A 443 -6.83 30.25 21.70
C PHE A 443 -8.15 30.16 22.47
N HIS A 444 -8.20 30.55 23.76
CA HIS A 444 -9.38 30.47 24.61
C HIS A 444 -10.60 31.24 24.07
N ASN A 445 -10.41 32.34 23.35
CA ASN A 445 -11.52 33.05 22.71
C ASN A 445 -12.15 32.27 21.53
N TYR A 446 -11.44 31.26 21.00
CA TYR A 446 -11.90 30.36 19.93
C TYR A 446 -12.37 29.00 20.47
N TYR A 447 -12.10 28.68 21.75
CA TYR A 447 -12.48 27.43 22.42
C TYR A 447 -13.94 26.99 22.23
N PRO A 448 -14.98 27.86 22.33
CA PRO A 448 -16.36 27.41 22.16
C PRO A 448 -16.66 26.90 20.74
N ASN A 449 -15.81 27.24 19.76
CA ASN A 449 -15.99 26.87 18.37
C ASN A 449 -15.02 25.79 17.89
N LEU A 450 -14.08 25.29 18.71
CA LEU A 450 -13.13 24.25 18.29
C LEU A 450 -13.79 22.87 18.18
N ALA A 451 -13.35 22.08 17.20
CA ALA A 451 -13.92 20.78 16.87
C ALA A 451 -13.37 19.64 17.72
N ASP A 452 -14.27 18.76 18.16
CA ASP A 452 -13.89 17.47 18.71
C ASP A 452 -13.51 16.54 17.54
N ARG A 453 -12.20 16.29 17.41
CA ARG A 453 -11.58 15.43 16.39
C ARG A 453 -11.26 14.03 16.92
N SER A 454 -11.87 13.63 18.05
CA SER A 454 -11.71 12.27 18.57
C SER A 454 -12.30 11.24 17.60
N PRO A 455 -11.63 10.08 17.40
CA PRO A 455 -12.16 8.99 16.59
C PRO A 455 -13.34 8.29 17.28
N SER A 456 -14.19 7.63 16.51
CA SER A 456 -15.31 6.84 17.01
C SER A 456 -15.51 5.58 16.16
N ALA A 457 -15.17 4.42 16.70
CA ALA A 457 -15.21 3.15 15.95
C ALA A 457 -16.55 2.89 15.23
N ALA A 458 -17.68 3.15 15.89
CA ALA A 458 -19.01 2.93 15.33
C ALA A 458 -19.31 3.83 14.11
N HIS A 459 -18.84 5.08 14.13
CA HIS A 459 -19.05 6.03 13.05
C HIS A 459 -18.01 5.85 11.92
N MET A 460 -16.77 5.54 12.27
CA MET A 460 -15.68 5.27 11.31
C MET A 460 -15.98 4.04 10.45
N ALA A 461 -16.66 3.05 11.03
CA ALA A 461 -17.05 1.84 10.32
C ALA A 461 -18.19 2.05 9.30
N LYS A 462 -18.84 3.22 9.24
CA LYS A 462 -19.91 3.45 8.26
C LYS A 462 -19.36 3.47 6.83
N GLY A 463 -20.08 2.83 5.92
CA GLY A 463 -19.70 2.61 4.53
C GLY A 463 -18.62 1.54 4.31
N SER A 464 -18.12 0.87 5.36
CA SER A 464 -17.21 -0.28 5.18
C SER A 464 -17.95 -1.50 4.65
N LEU A 465 -17.27 -2.35 3.89
CA LEU A 465 -17.84 -3.58 3.32
C LEU A 465 -17.94 -4.65 4.42
N VAL A 466 -19.16 -5.09 4.77
CA VAL A 466 -19.37 -6.06 5.86
C VAL A 466 -19.63 -7.47 5.37
N LYS A 467 -20.10 -7.65 4.13
CA LYS A 467 -20.36 -8.97 3.60
C LYS A 467 -20.21 -9.03 2.07
N ILE A 468 -19.59 -10.12 1.61
CA ILE A 468 -19.57 -10.51 0.19
C ILE A 468 -20.23 -11.86 0.07
N THR A 469 -21.33 -11.94 -0.67
CA THR A 469 -21.95 -13.21 -1.07
C THR A 469 -21.44 -13.57 -2.46
N TYR A 470 -20.99 -14.80 -2.63
CA TYR A 470 -20.42 -15.33 -3.86
C TYR A 470 -21.48 -15.94 -4.77
N PRO A 471 -21.17 -16.21 -6.06
CA PRO A 471 -22.06 -16.95 -6.96
C PRO A 471 -22.48 -18.33 -6.43
N THR A 472 -21.64 -18.95 -5.59
CA THR A 472 -21.91 -20.22 -4.90
C THR A 472 -22.87 -20.07 -3.71
N LYS A 473 -23.38 -18.86 -3.46
CA LYS A 473 -24.26 -18.49 -2.33
C LYS A 473 -23.65 -18.55 -0.94
N GLY A 474 -22.46 -19.16 -0.79
CA GLY A 474 -21.60 -18.92 0.38
C GLY A 474 -21.20 -17.44 0.48
N TYR A 475 -20.77 -17.01 1.65
CA TYR A 475 -20.45 -15.61 1.89
C TYR A 475 -19.35 -15.41 2.95
N THR A 476 -18.66 -14.28 2.88
CA THR A 476 -17.67 -13.85 3.87
C THR A 476 -18.16 -12.60 4.58
N ILE A 477 -18.09 -12.59 5.92
CA ILE A 477 -18.37 -11.44 6.79
C ILE A 477 -17.06 -10.80 7.25
N PHE A 478 -17.01 -9.47 7.26
CA PHE A 478 -15.92 -8.66 7.78
C PHE A 478 -16.35 -7.92 9.05
N GLU A 479 -15.63 -8.14 10.15
CA GLU A 479 -15.73 -7.32 11.36
C GLU A 479 -14.56 -6.33 11.40
N TYR A 480 -14.78 -5.13 11.92
CA TYR A 480 -13.76 -4.09 12.02
C TYR A 480 -13.57 -3.61 13.46
N GLU A 481 -12.37 -3.11 13.78
CA GLU A 481 -12.05 -2.41 15.03
C GLU A 481 -11.16 -1.20 14.75
N THR A 482 -11.02 -0.34 15.75
CA THR A 482 -10.02 0.73 15.81
C THR A 482 -8.86 0.30 16.71
N PRO A 483 -7.62 0.75 16.44
CA PRO A 483 -6.56 0.70 17.44
C PRO A 483 -7.02 1.41 18.71
N LYS A 484 -6.63 0.86 19.86
CA LYS A 484 -6.92 1.43 21.18
C LYS A 484 -5.65 2.04 21.75
N ALA A 485 -5.81 3.04 22.62
CA ALA A 485 -4.73 3.62 23.40
C ALA A 485 -5.17 3.92 24.83
N LYS A 486 -4.19 4.10 25.71
CA LYS A 486 -4.40 4.71 27.03
C LYS A 486 -4.43 6.22 26.87
N ALA A 487 -5.43 6.87 27.44
CA ALA A 487 -5.40 8.30 27.65
C ALA A 487 -5.41 8.60 29.14
N TYR A 488 -4.80 9.73 29.51
CA TYR A 488 -5.01 10.32 30.81
C TYR A 488 -6.50 10.65 30.95
N ASP A 489 -7.10 10.18 32.04
CA ASP A 489 -8.42 10.65 32.43
C ASP A 489 -8.26 11.97 33.18
N ARG A 490 -8.22 13.06 32.40
CA ARG A 490 -8.09 14.43 32.90
C ARG A 490 -9.42 14.90 33.45
N GLN A 491 -9.38 15.53 34.62
CA GLN A 491 -10.53 16.14 35.25
C GLN A 491 -10.30 17.64 35.41
N GLY A 492 -11.19 18.45 34.82
CA GLY A 492 -11.23 19.89 35.04
C GLY A 492 -11.78 20.20 36.42
N ARG A 493 -11.09 21.10 37.13
CA ARG A 493 -11.54 21.67 38.39
C ARG A 493 -11.72 23.16 38.19
N SER A 494 -12.89 23.64 38.62
CA SER A 494 -13.14 25.07 38.78
C SER A 494 -13.41 25.34 40.25
N MET A 495 -12.70 26.33 40.78
CA MET A 495 -12.94 26.88 42.11
C MET A 495 -13.43 28.30 41.91
N LEU A 496 -14.43 28.70 42.68
CA LEU A 496 -15.04 30.01 42.54
C LEU A 496 -15.26 30.64 43.92
N ILE A 497 -14.69 31.82 44.11
CA ILE A 497 -14.85 32.66 45.28
C ILE A 497 -15.54 33.94 44.84
N TRP A 498 -16.59 34.34 45.54
CA TRP A 498 -17.30 35.59 45.27
C TRP A 498 -17.65 36.32 46.56
N ARG A 499 -17.78 37.64 46.45
CA ARG A 499 -18.19 38.51 47.56
C ARG A 499 -19.20 39.54 47.09
N ASN A 500 -20.29 39.66 47.85
CA ASN A 500 -21.31 40.71 47.71
C ASN A 500 -22.00 40.83 46.32
N SER A 501 -22.00 39.76 45.51
CA SER A 501 -22.78 39.70 44.27
C SER A 501 -24.27 39.49 44.61
N PRO A 502 -25.19 40.46 44.34
CA PRO A 502 -26.57 40.46 44.87
C PRO A 502 -27.49 39.32 44.38
N GLY A 503 -27.00 38.33 43.64
CA GLY A 503 -27.80 37.22 43.09
C GLY A 503 -27.28 35.81 43.37
N ARG A 504 -26.18 35.62 44.11
CA ARG A 504 -25.55 34.28 44.32
C ARG A 504 -25.50 33.87 45.80
N VAL A 505 -25.97 32.66 46.13
CA VAL A 505 -26.09 32.13 47.51
C VAL A 505 -25.03 31.06 47.81
N PRO A 506 -24.47 30.99 49.05
CA PRO A 506 -24.52 31.97 50.14
C PRO A 506 -23.68 33.23 49.91
N ALA A 507 -23.95 34.26 50.73
CA ALA A 507 -23.42 35.63 50.62
C ALA A 507 -21.93 35.82 51.02
N SER A 508 -21.29 34.79 51.59
CA SER A 508 -19.85 34.82 51.94
C SER A 508 -19.19 33.47 51.62
N LYS A 509 -18.23 33.47 50.68
CA LYS A 509 -17.48 32.28 50.21
C LYS A 509 -15.98 32.56 50.12
N THR A 510 -15.37 33.00 51.22
CA THR A 510 -13.97 33.46 51.25
C THR A 510 -12.94 32.34 51.07
N ASN A 511 -13.35 31.08 51.11
CA ASN A 511 -12.51 29.93 50.84
C ASN A 511 -13.25 28.84 50.03
N THR A 512 -12.49 28.00 49.34
CA THR A 512 -12.95 26.78 48.68
C THR A 512 -11.82 25.77 48.78
N ALA A 513 -12.13 24.51 49.12
CA ALA A 513 -11.16 23.43 49.17
C ALA A 513 -11.71 22.20 48.47
N ILE A 514 -10.89 21.55 47.65
CA ILE A 514 -11.26 20.37 46.86
C ILE A 514 -10.11 19.36 46.87
N PRO A 515 -10.37 18.05 47.07
CA PRO A 515 -9.34 17.03 46.90
C PRO A 515 -8.99 16.84 45.42
N LEU A 516 -7.71 16.59 45.13
CA LEU A 516 -7.25 16.13 43.82
C LEU A 516 -7.38 14.60 43.78
N GLY A 517 -8.57 14.13 43.45
CA GLY A 517 -8.87 12.70 43.41
C GLY A 517 -10.37 12.40 43.58
N ASP A 518 -10.68 11.12 43.64
CA ASP A 518 -12.01 10.61 43.99
C ASP A 518 -12.18 10.34 45.45
N PHE A 519 -13.44 10.36 45.88
CA PHE A 519 -13.86 9.69 47.10
C PHE A 519 -13.84 8.17 46.90
N ILE A 520 -13.02 7.48 47.68
CA ILE A 520 -12.96 6.03 47.75
C ILE A 520 -13.73 5.61 49.00
N ALA A 521 -14.70 4.70 48.86
CA ALA A 521 -15.34 4.06 50.00
C ALA A 521 -14.40 2.97 50.54
N ASN A 522 -13.93 3.15 51.77
CA ASN A 522 -13.10 2.18 52.46
C ASN A 522 -13.97 1.00 52.96
N PRO A 523 -13.41 -0.21 53.10
CA PRO A 523 -14.15 -1.39 53.58
C PRO A 523 -14.81 -1.23 54.96
N ASP A 524 -14.37 -0.24 55.75
CA ASP A 524 -14.89 0.10 57.07
C ASP A 524 -16.07 1.11 57.04
N GLY A 525 -16.51 1.53 55.84
CA GLY A 525 -17.59 2.50 55.65
C GLY A 525 -17.16 3.96 55.74
N THR A 526 -15.86 4.25 55.90
CA THR A 526 -15.31 5.61 55.81
C THR A 526 -15.01 5.99 54.35
N PHE A 527 -14.85 7.29 54.08
CA PHE A 527 -14.49 7.78 52.75
C PHE A 527 -13.07 8.37 52.77
N GLY A 528 -12.20 7.87 51.91
CA GLY A 528 -10.85 8.40 51.65
C GLY A 528 -10.76 9.12 50.31
N THR A 529 -9.63 9.75 50.01
CA THR A 529 -9.35 10.37 48.71
C THR A 529 -8.30 9.58 47.95
N SER A 530 -8.47 9.39 46.63
CA SER A 530 -7.46 8.71 45.80
C SER A 530 -6.14 9.47 45.76
N SER A 531 -5.02 8.75 45.71
CA SER A 531 -3.70 9.34 45.43
C SER A 531 -3.59 9.77 43.96
N ALA A 532 -2.66 10.68 43.69
CA ALA A 532 -2.24 11.05 42.34
C ALA A 532 -1.64 9.83 41.63
N VAL A 533 -1.99 9.63 40.37
CA VAL A 533 -1.62 8.42 39.62
C VAL A 533 -0.32 8.55 38.82
N ILE A 534 0.18 9.78 38.66
CA ILE A 534 1.40 10.12 37.93
C ILE A 534 2.09 11.33 38.58
N ASP A 535 3.37 11.50 38.28
CA ASP A 535 4.04 12.79 38.44
C ASP A 535 3.52 13.72 37.33
N GLU A 536 2.95 14.86 37.70
CA GLU A 536 2.46 15.83 36.72
C GLU A 536 2.66 17.28 37.17
N GLU A 537 2.87 18.12 36.16
CA GLU A 537 2.91 19.57 36.28
C GLU A 537 1.52 20.13 35.90
N ILE A 538 0.81 20.72 36.86
CA ILE A 538 -0.53 21.28 36.70
C ILE A 538 -0.42 22.79 36.50
N LYS A 539 -0.86 23.28 35.33
CA LYS A 539 -1.02 24.72 35.05
C LYS A 539 -2.36 25.20 35.62
N VAL A 540 -2.30 26.26 36.41
CA VAL A 540 -3.46 26.88 37.06
C VAL A 540 -3.62 28.29 36.51
N ARG A 541 -4.79 28.57 35.94
CA ARG A 541 -5.19 29.94 35.57
C ARG A 541 -6.13 30.47 36.64
N VAL A 542 -5.85 31.68 37.11
CA VAL A 542 -6.69 32.41 38.05
C VAL A 542 -7.18 33.68 37.36
N ASP A 543 -8.49 33.80 37.21
CA ASP A 543 -9.17 34.98 36.69
C ASP A 543 -9.79 35.76 37.84
N LEU A 544 -9.54 37.07 37.87
CA LEU A 544 -10.06 38.03 38.83
C LEU A 544 -10.96 39.03 38.10
N MET A 545 -12.16 39.23 38.61
CA MET A 545 -13.11 40.25 38.16
C MET A 545 -13.52 41.13 39.34
N ALA A 546 -13.56 42.45 39.15
CA ALA A 546 -14.02 43.40 40.16
C ALA A 546 -14.72 44.61 39.53
N ASP A 547 -15.67 45.24 40.23
CA ASP A 547 -16.38 46.46 39.77
C ASP A 547 -15.67 47.79 40.17
N ALA A 548 -14.50 47.66 40.80
CA ALA A 548 -13.54 48.73 41.02
C ALA A 548 -12.11 48.16 41.11
N GLN A 549 -11.11 49.01 40.89
CA GLN A 549 -9.70 48.62 40.99
C GLN A 549 -9.37 48.21 42.45
N MET A 550 -8.83 47.00 42.64
CA MET A 550 -8.50 46.44 43.96
C MET A 550 -7.28 47.12 44.58
N GLY A 551 -7.21 47.21 45.92
CA GLY A 551 -6.08 47.79 46.64
C GLY A 551 -4.92 46.79 46.81
N HIS A 552 -3.70 47.31 47.05
CA HIS A 552 -2.45 46.56 47.22
C HIS A 552 -2.42 45.56 48.41
N THR A 553 -3.42 45.59 49.29
CA THR A 553 -3.55 44.71 50.46
C THR A 553 -4.39 43.46 50.20
N ASP A 554 -5.10 43.42 49.07
CA ASP A 554 -6.09 42.41 48.74
C ASP A 554 -5.48 41.29 47.89
N ARG A 555 -5.49 40.04 48.37
CA ARG A 555 -4.71 38.96 47.78
C ARG A 555 -5.51 37.66 47.69
N ILE A 556 -5.42 37.01 46.52
CA ILE A 556 -5.83 35.61 46.40
C ILE A 556 -4.64 34.73 46.65
N THR A 557 -4.85 33.74 47.51
CA THR A 557 -3.89 32.66 47.69
C THR A 557 -4.49 31.37 47.17
N PHE A 558 -3.79 30.76 46.23
CA PHE A 558 -4.00 29.38 45.85
C PHE A 558 -2.99 28.51 46.60
N ARG A 559 -3.44 27.39 47.18
CA ARG A 559 -2.61 26.43 47.88
C ARG A 559 -2.80 25.04 47.32
N LEU A 560 -1.68 24.34 47.15
CA LEU A 560 -1.64 22.90 46.98
C LEU A 560 -1.07 22.28 48.26
N VAL A 561 -1.87 21.47 48.94
CA VAL A 561 -1.52 20.77 50.18
C VAL A 561 -1.32 19.31 49.87
N ASP A 562 -0.10 18.80 50.07
CA ASP A 562 0.19 17.36 50.05
C ASP A 562 -0.16 16.77 51.42
N GLN A 563 -1.25 16.01 51.48
CA GLN A 563 -1.72 15.35 52.70
C GLN A 563 -0.82 14.17 53.12
N THR A 564 0.03 13.67 52.23
CA THR A 564 0.95 12.56 52.49
C THR A 564 2.17 13.03 53.26
N THR A 565 2.73 14.16 52.85
CA THR A 565 3.96 14.73 53.42
C THR A 565 3.70 15.91 54.36
N GLY A 566 2.50 16.51 54.31
CA GLY A 566 2.15 17.73 55.03
C GLY A 566 2.72 19.01 54.40
N THR A 567 3.31 18.93 53.21
CA THR A 567 3.91 20.09 52.53
C THR A 567 2.87 20.98 51.85
N VAL A 568 3.10 22.29 51.84
CA VAL A 568 2.17 23.28 51.28
C VAL A 568 2.90 24.20 50.29
N GLN A 569 2.41 24.25 49.05
CA GLN A 569 2.83 25.23 48.04
C GLN A 569 1.78 26.34 47.96
N SER A 570 2.18 27.60 48.09
CA SER A 570 1.28 28.76 48.06
C SER A 570 1.63 29.73 46.93
N PHE A 571 0.63 30.13 46.15
CA PHE A 571 0.77 31.07 45.04
C PHE A 571 -0.12 32.27 45.27
N LEU A 572 0.50 33.46 45.24
CA LEU A 572 -0.17 34.72 45.46
C LEU A 572 -0.59 35.35 44.12
N VAL A 573 -1.86 35.67 43.98
CA VAL A 573 -2.40 36.37 42.80
C VAL A 573 -2.95 37.73 43.25
N GLN A 574 -2.41 38.79 42.66
CA GLN A 574 -2.79 40.19 42.92
C GLN A 574 -2.86 40.94 41.58
N MET A 575 -3.75 41.92 41.47
CA MET A 575 -3.81 42.80 40.29
C MET A 575 -2.53 43.66 40.19
N PRO A 576 -2.06 44.01 38.98
CA PRO A 576 -0.91 44.89 38.79
C PRO A 576 -1.22 46.31 39.28
N ASP A 577 -0.23 46.98 39.90
CA ASP A 577 -0.39 48.34 40.40
C ASP A 577 -0.59 49.34 39.25
N GLY A 578 -1.79 49.93 39.17
CA GLY A 578 -2.02 51.17 38.42
C GLY A 578 -1.83 52.36 39.36
N ASN A 579 -1.06 53.36 38.96
CA ASN A 579 -0.75 54.57 39.74
C ASN A 579 -1.94 55.49 40.08
N GLN A 580 -3.20 55.02 40.04
CA GLN A 580 -4.37 55.79 40.43
C GLN A 580 -5.28 55.00 41.37
N GLU A 581 -5.70 55.68 42.44
CA GLU A 581 -6.65 55.21 43.44
C GLU A 581 -8.01 54.86 42.80
N ILE A 582 -8.56 53.70 43.19
CA ILE A 582 -9.98 53.28 43.16
C ILE A 582 -10.84 54.01 42.10
N GLY A 583 -10.71 53.62 40.83
CA GLY A 583 -11.64 54.01 39.77
C GLY A 583 -12.96 53.21 39.80
N THR A 584 -14.04 53.79 39.27
CA THR A 584 -15.31 53.10 39.01
C THR A 584 -15.26 52.42 37.65
N GLY A 585 -15.58 51.11 37.56
CA GLY A 585 -15.59 50.36 36.30
C GLY A 585 -15.22 48.88 36.47
N GLU A 586 -15.59 48.03 35.52
CA GLU A 586 -15.26 46.60 35.54
C GLU A 586 -13.77 46.37 35.19
N PHE A 587 -13.05 45.67 36.07
CA PHE A 587 -11.66 45.26 35.90
C PHE A 587 -11.54 43.74 35.82
N ASN A 588 -10.82 43.24 34.81
CA ASN A 588 -10.52 41.83 34.63
C ASN A 588 -9.00 41.61 34.59
N PHE A 589 -8.51 40.64 35.36
CA PHE A 589 -7.09 40.27 35.40
C PHE A 589 -6.93 38.76 35.47
N SER A 590 -6.00 38.21 34.68
CA SER A 590 -5.71 36.78 34.65
C SER A 590 -4.24 36.54 34.96
N ARG A 591 -3.95 35.54 35.78
CA ARG A 591 -2.58 35.08 36.05
C ARG A 591 -2.49 33.57 35.99
N GLU A 592 -1.40 33.10 35.40
CA GLU A 592 -1.06 31.68 35.33
C GLU A 592 0.17 31.36 36.19
N PHE A 593 0.15 30.18 36.78
CA PHE A 593 1.28 29.58 37.47
C PHE A 593 1.14 28.06 37.44
N THR A 594 2.16 27.39 37.95
CA THR A 594 2.32 25.95 37.80
C THR A 594 2.59 25.29 39.15
N VAL A 595 1.97 24.14 39.39
CA VAL A 595 2.15 23.32 40.60
C VAL A 595 2.52 21.89 40.24
N ASN A 596 3.37 21.25 41.03
CA ASN A 596 3.79 19.87 40.79
C ASN A 596 3.11 18.92 41.77
N VAL A 597 2.54 17.83 41.25
CA VAL A 597 2.04 16.71 42.05
C VAL A 597 2.88 15.46 41.77
N ILE A 598 3.10 14.69 42.81
CA ILE A 598 3.94 13.49 42.81
C ILE A 598 3.03 12.26 42.83
N LYS A 599 3.40 11.24 42.07
CA LYS A 599 2.70 9.96 42.05
C LYS A 599 2.58 9.36 43.46
N ASP A 600 1.45 8.73 43.72
CA ASP A 600 1.10 8.03 44.96
C ASP A 600 0.88 8.95 46.18
N HIS A 601 0.98 10.28 46.01
CA HIS A 601 0.66 11.26 47.05
C HIS A 601 -0.81 11.73 46.97
N ILE A 602 -1.41 12.08 48.11
CA ILE A 602 -2.76 12.61 48.23
C ILE A 602 -2.70 14.14 48.33
N TYR A 603 -3.48 14.86 47.51
CA TYR A 603 -3.47 16.32 47.49
C TYR A 603 -4.84 16.94 47.76
N THR A 604 -4.85 18.11 48.40
CA THR A 604 -5.99 19.01 48.50
C THR A 604 -5.60 20.38 47.95
N VAL A 605 -6.44 20.95 47.10
CA VAL A 605 -6.27 22.31 46.61
C VAL A 605 -7.21 23.23 47.39
N GLU A 606 -6.66 24.34 47.86
CA GLU A 606 -7.39 25.37 48.58
C GLU A 606 -7.24 26.71 47.85
N MET A 607 -8.31 27.47 47.78
CA MET A 607 -8.30 28.85 47.33
C MET A 607 -8.94 29.67 48.44
N TYR A 608 -8.30 30.76 48.85
CA TYR A 608 -8.87 31.66 49.83
C TYR A 608 -8.47 33.11 49.57
N ASN A 609 -9.28 34.01 50.10
CA ASN A 609 -9.09 35.44 50.02
C ASN A 609 -9.01 36.05 51.43
N ASN A 610 -8.12 37.03 51.63
CA ASN A 610 -8.01 37.83 52.85
C ASN A 610 -8.62 39.24 52.74
N TYR A 611 -9.43 39.50 51.69
CA TYR A 611 -10.04 40.79 51.36
C TYR A 611 -10.88 41.40 52.49
N SER A 612 -10.80 42.72 52.66
CA SER A 612 -11.60 43.47 53.63
C SER A 612 -12.48 44.58 53.04
N ALA A 613 -12.31 44.96 51.78
CA ALA A 613 -13.04 46.07 51.17
C ALA A 613 -14.50 45.72 50.72
N PRO A 614 -15.36 46.72 50.39
CA PRO A 614 -16.78 46.53 50.07
C PRO A 614 -17.12 46.34 48.56
N VAL A 615 -16.12 46.18 47.69
CA VAL A 615 -16.24 46.08 46.21
C VAL A 615 -16.83 44.73 45.77
N MET A 616 -17.60 44.69 44.67
CA MET A 616 -18.06 43.43 44.06
C MET A 616 -16.87 42.72 43.43
N TYR A 617 -16.71 41.44 43.77
CA TYR A 617 -15.50 40.71 43.45
C TYR A 617 -15.78 39.23 43.18
N GLU A 618 -15.15 38.70 42.12
CA GLU A 618 -15.18 37.30 41.71
C GLU A 618 -13.76 36.82 41.36
N ALA A 619 -13.33 35.72 41.98
CA ALA A 619 -12.14 34.98 41.58
C ALA A 619 -12.51 33.56 41.18
N SER A 620 -12.07 33.17 40.00
CA SER A 620 -12.14 31.78 39.57
C SER A 620 -10.73 31.23 39.36
N ALA A 621 -10.51 30.00 39.80
CA ALA A 621 -9.33 29.24 39.42
C ALA A 621 -9.78 28.06 38.58
N TYR A 622 -9.09 27.84 37.46
CA TYR A 622 -9.34 26.74 36.56
C TYR A 622 -8.05 25.97 36.29
N PHE A 623 -8.11 24.65 36.43
CA PHE A 623 -6.98 23.76 36.16
C PHE A 623 -7.47 22.34 35.83
N PHE A 624 -6.60 21.55 35.22
CA PHE A 624 -6.82 20.14 34.94
C PHE A 624 -5.80 19.28 35.68
N HIS A 625 -6.24 18.14 36.22
CA HIS A 625 -5.34 17.14 36.82
C HIS A 625 -5.68 15.74 36.32
N THR A 626 -4.75 14.78 36.40
CA THR A 626 -5.02 13.39 36.05
C THR A 626 -5.61 12.64 37.23
N ARG A 627 -6.79 12.03 37.04
CA ARG A 627 -7.45 11.20 38.05
C ARG A 627 -7.16 9.71 37.87
N GLY A 628 -6.86 9.30 36.63
CA GLY A 628 -6.64 7.90 36.29
C GLY A 628 -6.27 7.75 34.82
N PHE A 629 -6.41 6.53 34.32
CA PHE A 629 -6.21 6.19 32.92
C PHE A 629 -7.49 5.57 32.36
N LYS A 630 -7.78 5.84 31.10
CA LYS A 630 -8.91 5.24 30.38
C LYS A 630 -8.48 4.72 29.02
N THR A 631 -9.20 3.72 28.52
CA THR A 631 -9.05 3.27 27.14
C THR A 631 -9.84 4.17 26.20
N VAL A 632 -9.19 4.63 25.14
CA VAL A 632 -9.81 5.43 24.08
C VAL A 632 -9.50 4.83 22.72
N ASP A 633 -10.31 5.19 21.71
CA ASP A 633 -9.96 4.97 20.32
C ASP A 633 -8.73 5.83 19.96
N GLU A 634 -7.71 5.21 19.37
CA GLU A 634 -6.50 5.90 18.94
C GLU A 634 -6.66 6.46 17.53
N GLN A 635 -5.94 7.55 17.26
CA GLN A 635 -5.77 8.14 15.93
C GLN A 635 -5.00 7.14 15.04
N GLY A 636 -5.72 6.19 14.42
CA GLY A 636 -5.06 5.12 13.69
C GLY A 636 -5.98 4.34 12.78
N GLY A 637 -7.07 4.95 12.31
CA GLY A 637 -8.00 4.41 11.31
C GLY A 637 -8.78 3.16 11.74
N LEU A 638 -9.54 2.60 10.80
CA LEU A 638 -10.27 1.33 10.96
C LEU A 638 -9.46 0.16 10.42
N ARG A 639 -9.50 -1.02 11.05
CA ARG A 639 -8.79 -2.23 10.59
C ARG A 639 -9.67 -3.46 10.74
N VAL A 640 -9.43 -4.52 9.96
CA VAL A 640 -10.19 -5.77 10.05
C VAL A 640 -9.91 -6.46 11.39
N LYS A 641 -10.95 -6.69 12.19
CA LYS A 641 -10.91 -7.59 13.36
C LYS A 641 -10.80 -9.03 12.92
N ARG A 642 -11.76 -9.43 12.08
CA ARG A 642 -12.12 -10.82 11.85
C ARG A 642 -12.73 -10.94 10.47
N THR A 643 -12.43 -12.05 9.81
CA THR A 643 -13.19 -12.53 8.66
C THR A 643 -13.85 -13.84 9.03
N THR A 644 -15.08 -14.06 8.58
CA THR A 644 -15.78 -15.34 8.80
C THR A 644 -16.44 -15.80 7.51
N ASP A 645 -16.09 -16.98 7.05
CA ASP A 645 -16.53 -17.57 5.80
C ASP A 645 -17.62 -18.60 6.08
N PHE A 646 -18.76 -18.48 5.39
CA PHE A 646 -19.93 -19.34 5.53
C PHE A 646 -20.27 -20.01 4.20
N THR A 647 -20.81 -21.23 4.30
CA THR A 647 -21.50 -21.89 3.19
C THR A 647 -22.95 -21.37 3.07
N GLU A 648 -23.64 -21.68 1.96
CA GLU A 648 -25.03 -21.20 1.70
C GLU A 648 -26.02 -21.52 2.84
N ASN A 649 -25.84 -22.64 3.54
CA ASN A 649 -26.76 -23.10 4.58
C ASN A 649 -26.39 -22.60 6.00
N ASP A 650 -25.43 -21.68 6.14
CA ASP A 650 -24.91 -21.17 7.42
C ASP A 650 -24.33 -22.23 8.36
N GLN A 651 -24.12 -23.47 7.89
CA GLN A 651 -23.82 -24.62 8.75
C GLN A 651 -22.35 -24.66 9.21
N THR A 652 -21.43 -24.06 8.46
CA THR A 652 -19.98 -24.18 8.69
C THR A 652 -19.31 -22.83 8.52
N ALA A 653 -18.84 -22.26 9.62
CA ALA A 653 -18.16 -20.97 9.67
C ALA A 653 -16.65 -21.17 9.90
N PHE A 654 -15.81 -20.75 8.95
CA PHE A 654 -14.37 -20.67 9.16
C PHE A 654 -13.99 -19.22 9.47
N SER A 655 -13.49 -18.96 10.67
CA SER A 655 -13.12 -17.60 11.09
C SER A 655 -11.62 -17.39 11.18
N LYS A 656 -11.15 -16.23 10.74
CA LYS A 656 -9.81 -15.70 11.00
C LYS A 656 -9.89 -14.49 11.91
N ARG A 657 -9.29 -14.53 13.10
CA ARG A 657 -9.15 -13.36 13.99
C ARG A 657 -7.77 -12.75 13.82
N PHE A 658 -7.73 -11.46 13.50
CA PHE A 658 -6.50 -10.69 13.33
C PHE A 658 -6.18 -9.94 14.63
N TYR A 659 -5.03 -10.22 15.20
CA TYR A 659 -4.41 -9.51 16.31
C TYR A 659 -3.23 -8.72 15.78
N TYR A 660 -3.23 -7.40 15.95
CA TYR A 660 -2.14 -6.52 15.52
C TYR A 660 -1.10 -6.35 16.63
N THR A 661 -0.71 -7.49 17.21
CA THR A 661 0.27 -7.61 18.30
C THR A 661 1.02 -8.94 18.17
N GLN A 662 2.09 -9.11 18.94
CA GLN A 662 2.83 -10.38 18.98
C GLN A 662 2.00 -11.47 19.64
N ALA A 663 2.13 -12.70 19.16
CA ALA A 663 1.41 -13.88 19.62
C ALA A 663 1.62 -14.15 21.12
N LYS A 664 2.83 -13.91 21.64
CA LYS A 664 3.15 -14.07 23.07
C LYS A 664 2.34 -13.11 23.96
N ASP A 665 1.88 -11.99 23.41
CA ASP A 665 1.19 -10.92 24.13
C ASP A 665 -0.34 -11.02 23.99
N VAL A 666 -0.87 -11.95 23.20
CA VAL A 666 -2.32 -12.05 22.91
C VAL A 666 -3.18 -12.30 24.16
N TYR A 667 -2.65 -13.00 25.17
CA TYR A 667 -3.35 -13.27 26.44
C TYR A 667 -2.90 -12.35 27.59
N VAL A 668 -1.99 -11.41 27.34
CA VAL A 668 -1.65 -10.38 28.33
C VAL A 668 -2.84 -9.41 28.42
N ASP A 669 -3.08 -8.84 29.61
CA ASP A 669 -4.14 -7.85 29.79
C ASP A 669 -4.02 -6.76 28.71
N PRO A 670 -5.03 -6.59 27.83
CA PRO A 670 -4.94 -5.66 26.73
C PRO A 670 -4.63 -4.25 27.20
N PHE A 671 -5.16 -3.85 28.36
CA PHE A 671 -4.89 -2.53 28.92
C PHE A 671 -3.40 -2.36 29.14
N SER A 672 -2.70 -3.27 29.83
CA SER A 672 -1.25 -3.18 30.03
C SER A 672 -0.43 -2.91 28.76
N LEU A 673 -0.82 -3.46 27.60
CA LEU A 673 -0.10 -3.33 26.31
C LEU A 673 -0.40 -2.05 25.55
N LEU A 674 -1.50 -1.36 25.86
CA LEU A 674 -1.88 -0.14 25.15
C LEU A 674 -0.82 0.95 25.36
N THR A 675 -0.37 1.54 24.26
CA THR A 675 0.45 2.75 24.27
C THR A 675 -0.38 3.94 24.71
N PHE A 676 0.26 4.96 25.25
CA PHE A 676 -0.42 6.23 25.45
C PHE A 676 -0.83 6.84 24.11
N LYS A 677 -1.99 7.50 24.12
CA LYS A 677 -2.52 8.22 22.97
C LYS A 677 -1.49 9.24 22.50
N LYS A 678 -1.22 9.27 21.20
CA LYS A 678 -0.29 10.24 20.64
C LYS A 678 -0.91 11.63 20.75
N ASN A 679 -0.27 12.50 21.54
CA ASN A 679 -0.60 13.92 21.53
C ASN A 679 -0.06 14.54 20.26
N VAL A 680 -0.88 15.39 19.66
CA VAL A 680 -0.57 16.06 18.41
C VAL A 680 -0.45 17.54 18.71
N ASP A 681 0.66 18.13 18.29
CA ASP A 681 0.74 19.58 18.26
C ASP A 681 0.05 20.10 17.01
N TYR A 682 -0.91 21.00 17.22
CA TYR A 682 -1.65 21.65 16.15
C TYR A 682 -1.22 23.11 15.96
N VAL A 683 -0.28 23.55 16.80
CA VAL A 683 0.10 24.94 16.93
C VAL A 683 1.54 25.13 16.51
N THR A 684 1.75 26.01 15.55
CA THR A 684 3.10 26.44 15.15
C THR A 684 3.38 27.83 15.68
N GLU A 685 4.58 28.06 16.21
CA GLU A 685 5.01 29.42 16.54
C GLU A 685 5.78 30.02 15.36
N LEU A 686 5.34 31.20 14.94
CA LEU A 686 5.90 31.97 13.84
C LEU A 686 6.47 33.26 14.39
N PHE A 687 7.76 33.45 14.20
CA PHE A 687 8.39 34.73 14.46
C PHE A 687 8.44 35.52 13.13
N LEU A 688 8.11 36.80 13.16
CA LEU A 688 8.22 37.70 12.01
C LEU A 688 9.19 38.82 12.34
N THR A 689 10.23 38.98 11.52
CA THR A 689 11.38 39.86 11.79
C THR A 689 11.44 41.08 10.86
N LYS A 690 11.73 42.24 11.49
CA LYS A 690 12.16 43.56 10.98
C LYS A 690 11.23 44.31 10.01
N CYS A 691 10.60 45.35 10.55
CA CYS A 691 10.14 46.49 9.77
C CYS A 691 11.32 47.37 9.36
N CYS A 692 11.26 47.92 8.14
CA CYS A 692 12.38 48.63 7.54
C CYS A 692 11.97 50.07 7.27
N SER A 693 12.54 51.01 8.02
CA SER A 693 12.37 52.44 7.76
C SER A 693 13.53 52.93 6.90
N PRO A 694 13.29 53.73 5.84
CA PRO A 694 14.33 54.50 5.21
C PRO A 694 14.91 55.47 6.24
N GLY A 695 16.17 55.26 6.65
CA GLY A 695 16.93 56.30 7.31
C GLY A 695 17.15 57.44 6.30
N GLY A 696 16.85 58.66 6.72
CA GLY A 696 17.02 59.85 5.88
C GLY A 696 18.44 59.97 5.31
N VAL A 697 18.50 60.66 4.17
CA VAL A 697 19.71 60.99 3.40
C VAL A 697 20.85 61.41 4.33
N LEU A 698 21.94 60.62 4.35
CA LEU A 698 23.36 61.01 4.38
C LEU A 698 24.25 59.88 4.96
N GLY A 699 25.00 59.18 4.10
CA GLY A 699 26.24 58.49 4.46
C GLY A 699 26.19 56.96 4.67
N PRO A 700 27.25 56.22 4.29
CA PRO A 700 27.34 54.77 4.45
C PRO A 700 27.72 54.43 5.90
N GLY A 701 26.72 54.22 6.74
CA GLY A 701 26.95 53.72 8.10
C GLY A 701 25.75 53.87 9.03
N TRP A 702 25.30 52.73 9.54
CA TRP A 702 24.63 52.51 10.84
C TRP A 702 23.10 52.32 10.91
N MET A 703 22.79 51.03 11.18
CA MET A 703 21.82 50.42 12.11
C MET A 703 20.34 50.27 11.71
N SER A 704 19.99 49.01 11.42
CA SER A 704 18.63 48.47 11.51
C SER A 704 18.14 48.53 12.96
N ARG A 705 16.96 49.10 13.21
CA ARG A 705 16.23 48.85 14.46
C ARG A 705 15.33 47.62 14.29
N THR A 706 15.39 46.70 15.24
CA THR A 706 14.78 45.38 15.14
C THR A 706 13.55 45.30 16.03
N GLY A 707 12.36 45.14 15.44
CA GLY A 707 11.17 44.72 16.16
C GLY A 707 10.83 43.27 15.79
N GLU A 708 10.40 42.49 16.78
CA GLU A 708 9.95 41.11 16.61
C GLU A 708 8.44 41.06 16.84
N ILE A 709 7.70 40.46 15.89
CA ILE A 709 6.29 40.11 16.09
C ILE A 709 6.23 38.60 16.28
N LYS A 710 5.75 38.18 17.46
CA LYS A 710 5.52 36.76 17.76
C LYS A 710 4.07 36.41 17.42
N LEU A 711 3.88 35.49 16.48
CA LEU A 711 2.60 34.92 16.11
C LEU A 711 2.58 33.43 16.50
N ARG A 712 1.39 32.94 16.80
CA ARG A 712 1.14 31.53 17.06
C ARG A 712 -0.08 31.11 16.25
N THR A 713 0.02 30.05 15.46
CA THR A 713 -1.05 29.65 14.54
C THR A 713 -1.53 28.23 14.84
N LEU A 714 -2.83 28.07 15.05
CA LEU A 714 -3.51 26.79 15.16
C LEU A 714 -3.97 26.34 13.77
N TYR A 715 -3.63 25.12 13.37
CA TYR A 715 -4.02 24.53 12.08
C TYR A 715 -4.92 23.31 12.25
N SER A 716 -5.81 23.10 11.28
CA SER A 716 -6.58 21.86 11.19
C SER A 716 -5.75 20.65 10.73
N SER A 717 -4.59 20.90 10.12
CA SER A 717 -3.85 19.92 9.30
C SER A 717 -2.33 19.89 9.55
N SER A 718 -1.78 20.58 10.55
CA SER A 718 -0.33 20.61 10.84
C SER A 718 0.28 19.27 11.27
N VAL A 719 -0.49 18.18 11.19
CA VAL A 719 0.00 16.86 11.57
C VAL A 719 0.55 16.15 10.35
N PHE A 720 1.74 15.57 10.50
CA PHE A 720 2.21 14.54 9.58
C PHE A 720 1.26 13.34 9.67
N THR A 721 0.26 13.30 8.80
CA THR A 721 -0.77 12.24 8.75
C THR A 721 -0.15 10.84 8.58
N SER A 722 1.04 10.75 7.99
CA SER A 722 1.83 9.52 7.89
C SER A 722 2.26 8.94 9.25
N ALA A 723 2.31 9.73 10.33
CA ALA A 723 2.54 9.24 11.69
C ALA A 723 1.38 8.37 12.23
N PHE A 724 0.24 8.41 11.54
CA PHE A 724 -0.98 7.67 11.80
C PHE A 724 -1.35 6.70 10.69
N ASP A 725 -0.47 6.53 9.68
CA ASP A 725 -0.64 5.49 8.67
C ASP A 725 -0.72 4.13 9.37
N GLN A 726 -1.76 3.37 9.05
CA GLN A 726 -1.96 2.03 9.57
C GLN A 726 -0.93 1.09 8.97
N LYS A 727 0.16 0.89 9.71
CA LYS A 727 1.24 -0.02 9.36
C LYS A 727 1.59 -0.81 10.61
N TYR A 728 1.46 -2.13 10.54
CA TYR A 728 1.67 -3.01 11.68
C TYR A 728 2.95 -3.81 11.49
N GLU A 729 3.86 -3.69 12.46
CA GLU A 729 5.09 -4.49 12.47
C GLU A 729 4.77 -5.97 12.72
N TYR A 730 3.83 -6.27 13.63
CA TYR A 730 3.43 -7.63 13.97
C TYR A 730 1.95 -7.85 13.73
N VAL A 731 1.61 -8.97 13.09
CA VAL A 731 0.23 -9.40 12.90
C VAL A 731 0.15 -10.89 13.22
N THR A 732 -0.67 -11.23 14.21
CA THR A 732 -0.96 -12.61 14.61
C THR A 732 -2.39 -12.94 14.19
N VAL A 733 -2.54 -13.93 13.32
CA VAL A 733 -3.82 -14.44 12.84
C VAL A 733 -4.15 -15.73 13.59
N SER A 734 -5.34 -15.82 14.14
CA SER A 734 -5.89 -17.02 14.77
C SER A 734 -6.93 -17.64 13.84
N TYR A 735 -6.86 -18.96 13.64
CA TYR A 735 -7.80 -19.72 12.82
C TYR A 735 -8.80 -20.46 13.69
N GLY A 736 -10.07 -20.46 13.29
CA GLY A 736 -11.16 -21.15 13.99
C GLY A 736 -11.83 -20.36 15.13
N GLY A 737 -11.32 -19.17 15.48
CA GLY A 737 -11.91 -18.31 16.50
C GLY A 737 -10.90 -17.38 17.17
N ASP A 738 -11.25 -16.89 18.36
CA ASP A 738 -10.36 -16.06 19.20
C ASP A 738 -9.37 -16.93 20.00
N ASN A 739 -9.59 -18.24 20.05
CA ASN A 739 -8.82 -19.15 20.89
C ASN A 739 -7.85 -20.04 20.10
N PHE A 740 -7.53 -19.74 18.84
CA PHE A 740 -6.58 -20.52 18.04
C PHE A 740 -6.98 -21.99 17.92
N GLU A 741 -8.29 -22.23 17.78
CA GLU A 741 -8.92 -23.54 17.71
C GLU A 741 -8.34 -24.41 16.58
N LEU A 742 -7.98 -23.78 15.47
CA LEU A 742 -7.33 -24.39 14.30
C LEU A 742 -5.87 -23.90 14.15
N GLY A 743 -5.27 -23.42 15.23
CA GLY A 743 -3.94 -22.82 15.24
C GLY A 743 -3.94 -21.36 14.76
N GLY A 744 -2.79 -20.89 14.32
CA GLY A 744 -2.60 -19.51 13.88
C GLY A 744 -1.26 -19.27 13.22
N LYS A 745 -1.04 -18.02 12.80
CA LYS A 745 0.19 -17.59 12.17
C LYS A 745 0.55 -16.18 12.61
N GLN A 746 1.79 -15.92 12.99
CA GLN A 746 2.30 -14.56 13.18
C GLN A 746 3.18 -14.19 11.99
N LYS A 747 3.07 -12.94 11.51
CA LYS A 747 4.01 -12.32 10.57
C LYS A 747 4.64 -11.08 11.17
N GLN A 748 5.88 -10.81 10.79
CA GLN A 748 6.61 -9.60 11.12
C GLN A 748 7.03 -8.87 9.84
N PHE A 749 6.80 -7.57 9.77
CA PHE A 749 7.12 -6.72 8.63
C PHE A 749 8.09 -5.60 9.00
N VAL A 750 8.85 -5.10 8.03
CA VAL A 750 9.59 -3.84 8.19
C VAL A 750 8.59 -2.69 8.32
N ASN A 751 8.60 -2.03 9.48
CA ASN A 751 7.85 -0.82 9.74
C ASN A 751 8.80 0.26 10.29
N LYS A 752 9.59 0.86 9.40
CA LYS A 752 10.55 1.92 9.75
C LYS A 752 10.18 3.22 9.06
N SER A 753 9.88 4.24 9.85
CA SER A 753 9.86 5.64 9.39
C SER A 753 11.30 6.04 9.07
N SER A 754 11.71 5.94 7.81
CA SER A 754 13.06 6.32 7.36
C SER A 754 13.04 7.71 6.70
N SER A 755 13.76 8.65 7.29
CA SER A 755 14.08 9.95 6.69
C SER A 755 15.60 10.05 6.52
N THR A 756 16.08 10.23 5.30
CA THR A 756 17.47 10.64 5.02
C THR A 756 17.47 12.13 4.78
N TYR A 757 17.79 12.88 5.81
CA TYR A 757 17.99 14.30 5.70
C TYR A 757 19.27 14.67 6.44
N GLN A 758 20.16 15.38 5.74
CA GLN A 758 21.35 15.97 6.34
C GLN A 758 21.22 17.49 6.25
N GLU A 759 21.13 18.11 7.42
CA GLU A 759 21.17 19.56 7.54
C GLU A 759 22.54 20.07 7.14
N ILE A 760 22.58 21.10 6.28
CA ILE A 760 23.78 21.90 6.11
C ILE A 760 23.52 23.21 6.84
N HIS A 761 24.13 23.34 8.01
CA HIS A 761 24.12 24.59 8.79
C HIS A 761 25.50 25.23 8.72
N PRO A 762 25.77 26.18 7.80
CA PRO A 762 27.04 26.87 7.82
C PRO A 762 27.11 27.90 8.97
N PHE A 763 26.05 28.70 9.21
CA PHE A 763 26.18 29.91 10.06
C PHE A 763 24.91 30.44 10.78
N TYR A 764 23.95 29.62 11.26
CA TYR A 764 22.94 30.15 12.21
C TYR A 764 22.20 29.10 13.06
N VAL A 765 21.85 29.48 14.30
CA VAL A 765 20.87 28.83 15.19
C VAL A 765 19.60 29.68 15.14
N SER A 766 18.72 29.40 14.18
CA SER A 766 17.45 30.13 14.06
C SER A 766 16.47 29.65 15.13
N PRO A 767 15.87 30.52 15.97
CA PRO A 767 14.75 30.14 16.82
C PRO A 767 13.43 29.95 16.04
N PHE A 768 13.43 30.13 14.71
CA PHE A 768 12.28 29.95 13.81
C PHE A 768 12.11 28.48 13.35
N GLN A 769 12.78 27.53 14.00
CA GLN A 769 12.84 26.11 13.64
C GLN A 769 11.53 25.32 13.78
N ASN A 770 10.38 25.99 13.83
CA ASN A 770 9.11 25.28 13.92
C ASN A 770 8.75 24.66 12.57
N GLU A 771 8.96 23.34 12.54
CA GLU A 771 8.48 22.39 11.54
C GLU A 771 9.11 22.55 10.14
N HIS A 772 10.39 22.18 10.03
CA HIS A 772 10.91 21.80 8.71
C HIS A 772 10.07 20.63 8.19
N ALA A 773 9.45 20.81 7.02
CA ALA A 773 8.88 19.71 6.26
C ALA A 773 10.01 18.72 5.97
N MET A 774 10.17 17.70 6.82
CA MET A 774 11.09 16.60 6.61
C MET A 774 10.76 15.96 5.26
N TYR A 775 11.59 16.21 4.25
CA TYR A 775 11.41 15.56 2.97
C TYR A 775 11.88 14.12 3.07
N ARG A 776 10.92 13.21 3.22
CA ARG A 776 11.16 11.76 3.23
C ARG A 776 11.35 11.34 1.78
N GLY A 777 12.60 11.36 1.27
CA GLY A 777 12.97 11.07 -0.13
C GLY A 777 12.17 9.92 -0.78
N ASN A 778 12.72 8.71 -0.83
CA ASN A 778 11.96 7.55 -1.32
C ASN A 778 12.23 6.25 -0.54
N LEU A 779 12.92 6.32 0.59
CA LEU A 779 13.30 5.14 1.37
C LEU A 779 12.11 4.33 1.88
N GLN A 780 11.00 5.02 2.18
CA GLN A 780 9.77 4.37 2.60
C GLN A 780 9.31 3.31 1.58
N TYR A 781 9.37 3.65 0.29
CA TYR A 781 9.00 2.75 -0.82
C TYR A 781 9.98 1.60 -1.04
N ILE A 782 11.20 1.68 -0.48
CA ILE A 782 12.23 0.64 -0.58
C ILE A 782 12.06 -0.42 0.52
N TYR A 783 11.71 0.01 1.73
CA TYR A 783 11.79 -0.83 2.93
C TYR A 783 10.45 -1.32 3.46
N GLU A 784 9.43 -0.47 3.53
CA GLU A 784 8.20 -0.78 4.26
C GLU A 784 7.42 -1.96 3.67
N GLY A 785 6.80 -2.74 4.56
CA GLY A 785 6.01 -3.91 4.17
C GLY A 785 6.83 -5.15 3.78
N THR A 786 8.17 -5.07 3.81
CA THR A 786 9.03 -6.24 3.58
C THR A 786 8.85 -7.25 4.72
N LEU A 787 8.52 -8.50 4.39
CA LEU A 787 8.30 -9.58 5.35
C LEU A 787 9.62 -10.06 5.96
N LEU A 788 9.77 -9.99 7.28
CA LEU A 788 10.99 -10.36 8.01
C LEU A 788 10.91 -11.76 8.63
N SER A 789 9.73 -12.14 9.14
CA SER A 789 9.52 -13.47 9.69
C SER A 789 8.06 -13.91 9.63
N GLU A 790 7.87 -15.22 9.63
CA GLU A 790 6.57 -15.88 9.79
C GLU A 790 6.70 -17.01 10.81
N MET A 791 5.66 -17.24 11.60
CA MET A 791 5.65 -18.27 12.63
C MET A 791 4.30 -18.98 12.63
N GLU A 792 4.30 -20.30 12.56
CA GLU A 792 3.08 -21.09 12.76
C GLU A 792 2.87 -21.40 14.24
N ILE A 793 1.63 -21.26 14.67
CA ILE A 793 1.23 -21.30 16.08
C ILE A 793 0.15 -22.36 16.24
N MET A 794 0.21 -23.09 17.35
CA MET A 794 -0.88 -23.94 17.82
C MET A 794 -1.19 -23.65 19.28
N LYS A 795 -2.38 -24.00 19.75
CA LYS A 795 -2.75 -23.92 21.17
C LYS A 795 -2.79 -25.32 21.80
N ARG A 796 -2.33 -25.43 23.04
CA ARG A 796 -2.59 -26.58 23.93
C ARG A 796 -2.94 -26.05 25.32
N GLY A 797 -4.13 -26.38 25.83
CA GLY A 797 -4.64 -25.75 27.05
C GLY A 797 -4.74 -24.23 26.89
N ASN A 798 -4.19 -23.47 27.84
CA ASN A 798 -4.15 -21.99 27.79
C ASN A 798 -2.83 -21.43 27.24
N THR A 799 -1.97 -22.26 26.67
CA THR A 799 -0.63 -21.85 26.21
C THR A 799 -0.54 -21.95 24.70
N LEU A 800 0.04 -20.92 24.07
CA LEU A 800 0.40 -20.93 22.65
C LEU A 800 1.79 -21.52 22.46
N TYR A 801 1.93 -22.30 21.41
CA TYR A 801 3.16 -22.99 21.03
C TYR A 801 3.52 -22.61 19.61
N LYS A 802 4.80 -22.34 19.37
CA LYS A 802 5.40 -22.23 18.06
C LYS A 802 5.67 -23.63 17.50
N VAL A 803 5.16 -23.89 16.30
CA VAL A 803 5.32 -25.15 15.55
C VAL A 803 6.44 -25.02 14.54
N SER A 804 6.48 -23.90 13.84
CA SER A 804 7.52 -23.58 12.88
C SER A 804 7.82 -22.08 12.89
N GLU A 805 9.02 -21.70 12.48
CA GLU A 805 9.41 -20.32 12.27
C GLU A 805 10.23 -20.21 11.00
N GLN A 806 9.90 -19.20 10.21
CA GLN A 806 10.63 -18.84 9.02
C GLN A 806 11.13 -17.40 9.16
N LYS A 807 12.42 -17.17 8.92
CA LYS A 807 13.05 -15.84 8.92
C LYS A 807 13.63 -15.54 7.55
N TYR A 808 13.52 -14.29 7.15
CA TYR A 808 13.98 -13.78 5.86
C TYR A 808 15.01 -12.67 6.11
N GLU A 809 16.16 -12.77 5.46
CA GLU A 809 17.20 -11.75 5.51
C GLU A 809 17.40 -11.17 4.12
N TYR A 810 17.45 -9.85 4.04
CA TYR A 810 17.55 -9.10 2.80
C TYR A 810 18.80 -8.24 2.81
N ASP A 811 19.45 -8.15 1.66
CA ASP A 811 20.49 -7.17 1.39
C ASP A 811 19.94 -6.03 0.51
N TYR A 812 20.32 -4.81 0.85
CA TYR A 812 19.85 -3.57 0.23
C TYR A 812 21.03 -2.81 -0.37
N ILE A 813 21.36 -3.16 -1.62
CA ILE A 813 22.57 -2.70 -2.30
C ILE A 813 22.22 -1.48 -3.16
N PRO A 814 22.95 -0.34 -3.07
CA PRO A 814 22.77 0.78 -3.99
C PRO A 814 22.83 0.33 -5.47
N TYR A 815 21.89 0.81 -6.29
CA TYR A 815 21.78 0.46 -7.70
C TYR A 815 21.96 1.69 -8.59
N GLY A 816 23.20 1.92 -9.02
CA GLY A 816 23.58 3.16 -9.69
C GLY A 816 23.73 4.33 -8.71
N ASN A 817 24.02 5.51 -9.26
CA ASN A 817 24.12 6.72 -8.45
C ASN A 817 22.70 7.17 -8.07
N GLY A 818 22.46 7.31 -6.76
CA GLY A 818 21.27 8.00 -6.28
C GLY A 818 21.24 9.44 -6.77
N MET A 819 20.10 10.10 -6.62
CA MET A 819 20.05 11.54 -6.80
C MET A 819 20.01 12.26 -5.47
N THR A 820 20.61 13.43 -5.46
CA THR A 820 20.55 14.35 -4.33
C THR A 820 19.74 15.56 -4.73
N GLY A 821 18.86 16.02 -3.85
CA GLY A 821 18.12 17.25 -4.04
C GLY A 821 18.30 18.19 -2.87
N VAL A 822 17.73 19.39 -3.02
CA VAL A 822 17.92 20.49 -2.08
C VAL A 822 16.56 21.03 -1.67
N ILE A 823 16.33 21.19 -0.38
CA ILE A 823 15.20 21.99 0.14
C ILE A 823 15.73 23.23 0.86
N GLY A 824 14.82 24.14 1.21
CA GLY A 824 15.15 25.35 1.95
C GLY A 824 15.02 26.65 1.16
N GLY A 825 15.57 27.72 1.72
CA GLY A 825 15.43 29.09 1.25
C GLY A 825 16.06 30.09 2.22
N TYR A 826 15.40 31.23 2.41
CA TYR A 826 15.84 32.23 3.39
C TYR A 826 15.34 31.95 4.80
N ALA A 827 16.19 32.17 5.79
CA ALA A 827 15.77 32.26 7.19
C ALA A 827 14.91 33.52 7.45
N HIS A 828 15.20 34.65 6.79
CA HIS A 828 14.40 35.89 6.87
C HIS A 828 14.57 36.85 5.65
N MET A 829 13.68 37.83 5.49
CA MET A 829 13.82 38.90 4.47
C MET A 829 14.82 39.98 4.92
N ASN A 830 15.82 40.33 4.10
CA ASN A 830 16.81 41.36 4.41
C ASN A 830 16.40 42.74 3.86
N CYS A 831 16.64 43.80 4.64
CA CYS A 831 16.34 45.18 4.28
C CYS A 831 17.61 45.97 4.04
N GLY A 832 18.11 45.88 2.81
CA GLY A 832 19.34 46.51 2.35
C GLY A 832 20.18 45.50 1.58
N TYR A 833 20.19 45.64 0.25
CA TYR A 833 20.90 44.82 -0.76
C TYR A 833 20.83 43.29 -0.59
N PRO A 834 20.06 42.57 -1.44
CA PRO A 834 19.78 41.13 -1.28
C PRO A 834 20.95 40.15 -1.45
N THR A 835 22.18 40.58 -1.75
CA THR A 835 22.98 39.76 -2.68
C THR A 835 24.15 38.96 -2.10
N ASP A 836 24.64 39.25 -0.89
CA ASP A 836 26.03 38.84 -0.59
C ASP A 836 26.17 37.83 0.57
N GLY A 837 25.17 37.66 1.45
CA GLY A 837 25.29 36.90 2.70
C GLY A 837 24.94 35.41 2.64
N ALA A 838 25.84 34.54 3.14
CA ALA A 838 25.56 33.11 3.39
C ALA A 838 24.74 32.91 4.68
N ASP A 839 24.82 33.86 5.63
CA ASP A 839 24.23 33.78 6.98
C ASP A 839 22.69 33.77 7.00
N ASN A 840 22.06 33.98 5.84
CA ASN A 840 20.60 33.99 5.69
C ASN A 840 20.06 32.77 4.91
N LEU A 841 20.93 31.86 4.44
CA LEU A 841 20.52 30.65 3.73
C LEU A 841 20.29 29.51 4.72
N ASP A 842 19.06 28.98 4.72
CA ASP A 842 18.67 27.77 5.43
C ASP A 842 18.37 26.68 4.40
N ILE A 843 19.33 25.78 4.21
CA ILE A 843 19.35 24.83 3.10
C ILE A 843 19.74 23.43 3.56
N ALA A 844 19.29 22.48 2.77
CA ALA A 844 18.95 21.19 3.28
C ALA A 844 19.15 20.15 2.17
N LYS A 845 19.95 19.09 2.40
CA LYS A 845 20.16 18.03 1.40
C LYS A 845 19.35 16.78 1.72
N PHE A 846 18.67 16.24 0.71
CA PHE A 846 18.00 14.94 0.78
C PHE A 846 18.45 14.04 -0.37
N GLU A 847 18.22 12.73 -0.22
CA GLU A 847 18.60 11.73 -1.21
C GLU A 847 17.41 10.90 -1.70
N PHE A 848 17.40 10.68 -3.01
CA PHE A 848 16.63 9.66 -3.71
C PHE A 848 17.54 8.49 -4.05
N MET A 849 17.19 7.31 -3.55
CA MET A 849 18.00 6.12 -3.74
C MET A 849 17.31 5.13 -4.67
N SER A 850 18.11 4.46 -5.49
CA SER A 850 17.73 3.20 -6.12
C SER A 850 18.46 2.08 -5.38
N LYS A 851 17.75 1.07 -4.89
CA LYS A 851 18.37 -0.09 -4.23
C LYS A 851 17.90 -1.40 -4.82
N LYS A 852 18.84 -2.29 -5.13
CA LYS A 852 18.56 -3.71 -5.33
C LYS A 852 18.15 -4.31 -3.99
N VAL A 853 17.03 -5.03 -3.98
CA VAL A 853 16.54 -5.74 -2.80
C VAL A 853 16.64 -7.23 -3.07
N ASN A 854 17.65 -7.87 -2.47
CA ASN A 854 17.93 -9.29 -2.69
C ASN A 854 17.63 -10.07 -1.40
N LEU A 855 16.79 -11.10 -1.47
CA LEU A 855 16.62 -12.05 -0.38
C LEU A 855 17.89 -12.91 -0.31
N ILE A 856 18.73 -12.75 0.71
CA ILE A 856 20.03 -13.45 0.82
C ILE A 856 19.95 -14.74 1.63
N SER A 857 19.01 -14.83 2.58
CA SER A 857 18.82 -16.03 3.40
C SER A 857 17.36 -16.21 3.78
N LYS A 858 16.91 -17.46 3.74
CA LYS A 858 15.65 -17.93 4.31
C LYS A 858 15.97 -19.06 5.28
N SER A 859 15.78 -18.83 6.57
CA SER A 859 15.94 -19.85 7.60
C SER A 859 14.57 -20.39 8.00
N GLN A 860 14.33 -21.68 7.81
CA GLN A 860 13.13 -22.38 8.25
C GLN A 860 13.49 -23.30 9.41
N LYS A 861 12.75 -23.20 10.49
CA LYS A 861 12.94 -23.99 11.71
C LYS A 861 11.65 -24.69 12.06
N GLU A 862 11.67 -26.01 12.02
CA GLU A 862 10.56 -26.89 12.37
C GLU A 862 10.78 -27.47 13.76
N PHE A 863 9.76 -27.43 14.62
CA PHE A 863 9.86 -27.96 15.98
C PHE A 863 9.18 -29.32 16.06
N ILE A 864 9.96 -30.40 16.19
CA ILE A 864 9.42 -31.76 16.33
C ILE A 864 8.48 -31.83 17.54
N VAL A 865 8.85 -31.15 18.63
CA VAL A 865 7.97 -30.91 19.77
C VAL A 865 7.66 -29.41 19.78
N PRO A 866 6.40 -28.99 19.63
CA PRO A 866 6.05 -27.56 19.65
C PRO A 866 6.58 -26.88 20.91
N MET A 867 7.14 -25.67 20.76
CA MET A 867 7.75 -24.90 21.85
C MET A 867 6.78 -23.86 22.41
N PRO A 868 6.54 -23.78 23.72
CA PRO A 868 5.70 -22.74 24.31
C PRO A 868 6.26 -21.33 24.02
N LEU A 869 5.40 -20.39 23.63
CA LEU A 869 5.80 -18.99 23.37
C LEU A 869 6.27 -18.23 24.62
N THR A 870 5.96 -18.75 25.81
CA THR A 870 6.40 -18.18 27.10
C THR A 870 7.82 -18.60 27.49
N MET A 871 8.43 -19.54 26.76
CA MET A 871 9.77 -20.04 27.07
C MET A 871 10.84 -19.19 26.41
N ASP A 872 11.94 -18.97 27.13
CA ASP A 872 13.12 -18.27 26.62
C ASP A 872 13.77 -19.07 25.48
N ALA A 873 14.36 -18.36 24.51
CA ALA A 873 15.16 -18.93 23.43
C ALA A 873 16.30 -19.83 23.94
N ALA A 874 16.80 -19.61 25.16
CA ALA A 874 17.79 -20.46 25.81
C ALA A 874 17.36 -21.94 25.94
N PHE A 875 16.05 -22.22 26.00
CA PHE A 875 15.50 -23.57 26.14
C PHE A 875 15.07 -24.20 24.80
N GLU A 876 15.26 -23.49 23.68
CA GLU A 876 14.78 -23.90 22.36
C GLU A 876 15.32 -25.28 21.96
N ALA A 877 16.57 -25.60 22.31
CA ALA A 877 17.22 -26.89 22.01
C ALA A 877 16.45 -28.10 22.58
N ASN A 878 15.73 -27.92 23.69
CA ASN A 878 14.94 -28.99 24.33
C ASN A 878 13.74 -29.44 23.47
N TYR A 879 13.37 -28.64 22.46
CA TYR A 879 12.23 -28.88 21.57
C TYR A 879 12.62 -29.49 20.22
N LYS A 880 13.89 -29.93 20.09
CA LYS A 880 14.44 -30.63 18.92
C LYS A 880 14.14 -29.88 17.60
N PRO A 881 14.58 -28.61 17.46
CA PRO A 881 14.37 -27.87 16.24
C PRO A 881 15.19 -28.45 15.08
N VAL A 882 14.55 -28.69 13.94
CA VAL A 882 15.22 -29.01 12.68
C VAL A 882 15.29 -27.72 11.89
N THR A 883 16.51 -27.26 11.60
CA THR A 883 16.72 -26.01 10.85
C THR A 883 17.18 -26.31 9.44
N SER A 884 16.51 -25.70 8.46
CA SER A 884 16.89 -25.68 7.05
C SER A 884 17.16 -24.23 6.64
N VAL A 885 18.36 -23.94 6.19
CA VAL A 885 18.75 -22.59 5.73
C VAL A 885 18.91 -22.63 4.22
N THR A 886 18.16 -21.78 3.52
CA THR A 886 18.29 -21.54 2.08
C THR A 886 19.02 -20.21 1.88
N GLU A 887 20.25 -20.28 1.38
CA GLU A 887 21.08 -19.13 1.03
C GLU A 887 20.94 -18.83 -0.46
N TYR A 888 20.85 -17.55 -0.80
CA TYR A 888 20.72 -17.08 -2.18
C TYR A 888 21.91 -16.18 -2.51
N SER A 889 22.48 -16.38 -3.70
CA SER A 889 23.50 -15.48 -4.26
C SER A 889 23.00 -14.94 -5.59
N TYR A 890 23.35 -13.69 -5.84
CA TYR A 890 22.94 -12.92 -7.01
C TYR A 890 24.16 -12.32 -7.66
N ASP A 891 24.09 -12.13 -8.98
CA ASP A 891 25.09 -11.40 -9.75
C ASP A 891 24.48 -10.07 -10.27
N GLY A 892 24.59 -9.81 -11.58
CA GLY A 892 24.14 -8.58 -12.21
C GLY A 892 22.62 -8.38 -12.21
N LEU A 893 21.83 -9.45 -12.37
CA LEU A 893 20.37 -9.37 -12.52
C LEU A 893 19.63 -9.30 -11.17
N PRO A 894 18.91 -8.20 -10.89
CA PRO A 894 18.10 -8.08 -9.68
C PRO A 894 17.00 -9.16 -9.58
N GLY A 895 16.75 -9.68 -8.39
CA GLY A 895 15.63 -10.62 -8.14
C GLY A 895 15.81 -12.03 -8.73
N LEU A 896 16.87 -12.29 -9.49
CA LEU A 896 17.14 -13.57 -10.14
C LEU A 896 18.40 -14.23 -9.53
N PRO A 897 18.26 -15.20 -8.60
CA PRO A 897 19.41 -15.80 -7.94
C PRO A 897 20.20 -16.69 -8.91
N THR A 898 21.52 -16.54 -8.92
CA THR A 898 22.47 -17.38 -9.69
C THR A 898 22.92 -18.59 -8.89
N LYS A 899 22.75 -18.56 -7.56
CA LYS A 899 22.94 -19.72 -6.69
C LYS A 899 21.86 -19.77 -5.61
N VAL A 900 21.31 -20.95 -5.37
CA VAL A 900 20.39 -21.25 -4.27
C VAL A 900 20.89 -22.49 -3.55
N LYS A 901 21.34 -22.36 -2.31
CA LYS A 901 21.90 -23.45 -1.51
C LYS A 901 21.04 -23.70 -0.28
N THR A 902 20.47 -24.88 -0.17
CA THR A 902 19.67 -25.30 1.00
C THR A 902 20.47 -26.28 1.84
N THR A 903 20.76 -25.95 3.10
CA THR A 903 21.50 -26.78 4.06
C THR A 903 20.59 -27.19 5.21
N VAL A 904 20.62 -28.47 5.60
CA VAL A 904 19.87 -28.99 6.77
C VAL A 904 20.82 -29.23 7.94
N SER A 905 20.44 -28.79 9.14
CA SER A 905 21.31 -28.69 10.31
C SER A 905 21.79 -30.02 10.90
N GLU A 906 21.11 -31.14 10.62
CA GLU A 906 21.43 -32.43 11.27
C GLU A 906 22.73 -33.08 10.76
N ASN A 907 23.21 -32.73 9.56
CA ASN A 907 24.30 -33.44 8.91
C ASN A 907 25.19 -32.58 7.99
N ASN A 908 25.00 -31.25 7.98
CA ASN A 908 25.64 -30.33 7.04
C ASN A 908 25.45 -30.71 5.56
N ASN A 909 24.47 -31.57 5.23
CA ASN A 909 24.12 -31.85 3.85
C ASN A 909 23.37 -30.66 3.27
N PHE A 910 23.77 -30.30 2.06
CA PHE A 910 23.14 -29.29 1.24
C PHE A 910 22.74 -29.82 -0.14
N THR A 911 21.70 -29.20 -0.67
CA THR A 911 21.40 -29.17 -2.11
C THR A 911 21.72 -27.78 -2.63
N GLU A 912 22.34 -27.68 -3.80
CA GLU A 912 22.72 -26.40 -4.38
C GLU A 912 22.28 -26.37 -5.84
N VAL A 913 21.56 -25.32 -6.22
CA VAL A 913 21.17 -25.04 -7.60
C VAL A 913 21.98 -23.83 -8.06
N ARG A 914 22.64 -23.95 -9.21
CA ARG A 914 23.31 -22.83 -9.90
C ARG A 914 22.57 -22.55 -11.20
N ASN A 915 22.14 -21.31 -11.34
CA ASN A 915 21.44 -20.81 -12.52
C ASN A 915 22.40 -19.94 -13.32
N THR A 916 22.44 -20.15 -14.64
CA THR A 916 23.09 -19.27 -15.59
C THR A 916 22.01 -18.65 -16.46
N TYR A 917 21.96 -17.32 -16.50
CA TYR A 917 21.00 -16.57 -17.30
C TYR A 917 21.62 -16.08 -18.62
N ALA A 918 20.79 -15.50 -19.49
CA ALA A 918 21.21 -15.11 -20.84
C ALA A 918 22.33 -14.05 -20.86
N ASP A 919 22.39 -13.16 -19.86
CA ASP A 919 23.46 -12.16 -19.69
C ASP A 919 24.81 -12.78 -19.34
N GLN A 920 24.81 -14.04 -18.89
CA GLN A 920 25.99 -14.81 -18.52
C GLN A 920 26.35 -15.87 -19.58
N ALA A 921 25.75 -15.83 -20.77
CA ALA A 921 25.93 -16.85 -21.80
C ALA A 921 27.40 -17.05 -22.24
N THR A 922 28.24 -16.02 -22.12
CA THR A 922 29.69 -16.09 -22.42
C THR A 922 30.46 -17.03 -21.49
N THR A 923 29.88 -17.39 -20.34
CA THR A 923 30.48 -18.37 -19.41
C THR A 923 30.25 -19.83 -19.83
N LEU A 924 29.36 -20.07 -20.80
CA LEU A 924 29.05 -21.42 -21.26
C LEU A 924 30.08 -21.93 -22.28
N SER A 925 30.47 -23.19 -22.14
CA SER A 925 31.28 -23.92 -23.13
C SER A 925 30.39 -24.78 -24.05
N GLY A 926 30.86 -25.04 -25.27
CA GLY A 926 30.15 -25.88 -26.24
C GLY A 926 28.92 -25.22 -26.86
N VAL A 927 28.94 -23.88 -26.97
CA VAL A 927 27.88 -23.06 -27.59
C VAL A 927 28.40 -22.50 -28.91
N THR A 928 27.58 -22.50 -29.96
CA THR A 928 27.96 -21.96 -31.28
C THR A 928 27.89 -20.43 -31.31
N ALA A 929 28.53 -19.79 -32.30
CA ALA A 929 28.44 -18.33 -32.47
C ALA A 929 27.00 -17.84 -32.68
N ASP A 930 26.19 -18.61 -33.43
CA ASP A 930 24.77 -18.29 -33.66
C ASP A 930 23.93 -18.38 -32.39
N GLN A 931 24.21 -19.38 -31.54
CA GLN A 931 23.54 -19.53 -30.24
C GLN A 931 23.94 -18.42 -29.27
N LEU A 932 25.22 -18.01 -29.28
CA LEU A 932 25.68 -16.88 -28.48
C LEU A 932 25.01 -15.57 -28.93
N SER A 933 24.89 -15.36 -30.24
CA SER A 933 24.12 -14.23 -30.79
C SER A 933 22.64 -14.28 -30.38
N ALA A 934 22.02 -15.47 -30.34
CA ALA A 934 20.66 -15.64 -29.87
C ALA A 934 20.50 -15.25 -28.38
N TYR A 935 21.44 -15.62 -27.51
CA TYR A 935 21.43 -15.18 -26.11
C TYR A 935 21.57 -13.67 -25.96
N THR A 936 22.47 -13.02 -26.73
CA THR A 936 22.57 -11.55 -26.75
C THR A 936 21.23 -10.92 -27.11
N LYS A 937 20.52 -11.45 -28.11
CA LYS A 937 19.19 -10.98 -28.48
C LYS A 937 18.12 -11.23 -27.41
N LEU A 938 18.22 -12.29 -26.60
CA LEU A 938 17.34 -12.46 -25.44
C LEU A 938 17.55 -11.34 -24.43
N VAL A 939 18.80 -10.97 -24.15
CA VAL A 939 19.14 -9.86 -23.25
C VAL A 939 18.62 -8.52 -23.80
N GLU A 940 18.83 -8.24 -25.09
CA GLU A 940 18.33 -7.03 -25.75
C GLU A 940 16.79 -6.92 -25.69
N LYS A 941 16.10 -8.06 -25.78
CA LYS A 941 14.63 -8.17 -25.64
C LYS A 941 14.15 -8.24 -24.19
N ASN A 942 15.05 -8.21 -23.20
CA ASN A 942 14.75 -8.43 -21.78
C ASN A 942 14.04 -9.76 -21.49
N LYS A 943 14.25 -10.81 -22.30
CA LYS A 943 13.77 -12.19 -22.08
C LYS A 943 14.77 -12.97 -21.22
N ILE A 944 14.91 -12.57 -19.95
CA ILE A 944 16.02 -12.98 -19.07
C ILE A 944 15.59 -13.70 -17.80
N ASN A 945 14.28 -13.81 -17.52
CA ASN A 945 13.75 -14.45 -16.32
C ASN A 945 13.94 -15.97 -16.25
N HIS A 946 14.22 -16.62 -17.38
CA HIS A 946 14.42 -18.07 -17.45
C HIS A 946 15.91 -18.38 -17.56
N PRO A 947 16.46 -19.25 -16.67
CA PRO A 947 17.86 -19.67 -16.79
C PRO A 947 18.06 -20.50 -18.06
N ILE A 948 19.16 -20.23 -18.76
CA ILE A 948 19.57 -20.98 -19.96
C ILE A 948 20.35 -22.25 -19.59
N GLU A 949 20.91 -22.31 -18.39
CA GLU A 949 21.47 -23.52 -17.79
C GLU A 949 21.15 -23.58 -16.29
N VAL A 950 20.76 -24.76 -15.81
CA VAL A 950 20.51 -25.07 -14.40
C VAL A 950 21.36 -26.28 -14.02
N LYS A 951 22.30 -26.09 -13.09
CA LYS A 951 23.09 -27.17 -12.50
C LYS A 951 22.61 -27.45 -11.08
N THR A 952 22.38 -28.72 -10.76
CA THR A 952 22.01 -29.17 -9.42
C THR A 952 23.13 -29.98 -8.82
N TYR A 953 23.52 -29.64 -7.60
CA TYR A 953 24.55 -30.27 -6.82
C TYR A 953 23.96 -30.85 -5.53
N ARG A 954 24.57 -31.93 -5.05
CA ARG A 954 24.33 -32.48 -3.71
C ARG A 954 25.63 -32.53 -2.94
N THR A 955 25.53 -32.65 -1.64
CA THR A 955 26.71 -32.87 -0.79
C THR A 955 27.21 -34.30 -0.90
N ASP A 956 28.52 -34.43 -1.01
CA ASP A 956 29.27 -35.67 -0.80
C ASP A 956 30.59 -35.30 -0.10
N ASN A 957 30.87 -35.83 1.09
CA ASN A 957 32.03 -35.46 1.93
C ASN A 957 32.23 -33.94 2.08
N SER A 958 31.15 -33.19 2.35
CA SER A 958 31.14 -31.73 2.51
C SER A 958 31.50 -30.92 1.24
N LEU A 959 31.63 -31.57 0.08
CA LEU A 959 31.89 -30.93 -1.20
C LEU A 959 30.68 -31.01 -2.14
N PRO A 960 30.48 -30.01 -3.02
CA PRO A 960 29.39 -30.02 -4.00
C PRO A 960 29.73 -31.01 -5.13
N VAL A 961 28.94 -32.08 -5.25
CA VAL A 961 28.98 -33.02 -6.38
C VAL A 961 27.84 -32.72 -7.33
N LEU A 962 28.17 -32.47 -8.60
CA LEU A 962 27.20 -32.23 -9.66
C LEU A 962 26.33 -33.47 -9.85
N VAL A 963 25.01 -33.30 -9.89
CA VAL A 963 24.02 -34.37 -10.07
C VAL A 963 23.37 -34.28 -11.44
N THR A 964 22.95 -33.08 -11.83
CA THR A 964 22.30 -32.84 -13.12
C THR A 964 22.68 -31.48 -13.68
N THR A 965 22.82 -31.43 -15.00
CA THR A 965 22.80 -30.17 -15.75
C THR A 965 21.62 -30.21 -16.70
N ASN A 966 20.79 -29.18 -16.71
CA ASN A 966 19.75 -28.95 -17.72
C ASN A 966 20.13 -27.66 -18.46
N ARG A 967 20.20 -27.70 -19.79
CA ARG A 967 20.53 -26.53 -20.60
C ARG A 967 19.53 -26.38 -21.72
N THR A 968 19.12 -25.15 -22.01
CA THR A 968 18.30 -24.80 -23.17
C THR A 968 19.11 -23.93 -24.10
N LEU A 969 19.38 -24.43 -25.30
CA LEU A 969 20.01 -23.68 -26.38
C LEU A 969 18.95 -22.94 -27.18
N TYR A 970 19.29 -21.74 -27.65
CA TYR A 970 18.37 -20.87 -28.40
C TYR A 970 18.95 -20.54 -29.76
N LYS A 971 18.05 -20.30 -30.70
CA LYS A 971 18.36 -19.87 -32.06
C LYS A 971 17.38 -18.80 -32.51
N ASN A 972 17.79 -17.96 -33.45
CA ASN A 972 16.88 -17.11 -34.19
C ASN A 972 16.17 -17.92 -35.28
N TRP A 973 14.87 -18.13 -35.13
CA TRP A 973 14.03 -18.90 -36.06
C TRP A 973 13.41 -18.03 -37.16
N GLY A 974 13.43 -16.72 -37.01
CA GLY A 974 12.79 -15.81 -37.96
C GLY A 974 13.76 -15.25 -39.00
N THR A 975 13.23 -14.98 -40.19
CA THR A 975 13.97 -14.33 -41.29
C THR A 975 13.76 -12.82 -41.35
N THR A 976 12.64 -12.32 -40.83
CA THR A 976 12.24 -10.89 -40.82
C THR A 976 11.96 -10.35 -39.41
N LEU A 977 11.50 -11.20 -38.48
CA LEU A 977 11.33 -10.90 -37.06
C LEU A 977 12.35 -11.71 -36.27
N ASP A 978 12.97 -11.11 -35.24
CA ASP A 978 13.89 -11.84 -34.35
C ASP A 978 13.13 -12.83 -33.45
N LEU A 979 12.79 -14.00 -33.97
CA LEU A 979 12.06 -15.03 -33.26
C LEU A 979 13.05 -15.91 -32.47
N ILE A 980 13.47 -15.42 -31.30
CA ILE A 980 14.43 -16.12 -30.45
C ILE A 980 13.69 -17.11 -29.55
N LEU A 981 13.79 -18.40 -29.92
CA LEU A 981 13.09 -19.51 -29.29
C LEU A 981 14.03 -20.70 -29.08
N PRO A 982 13.66 -21.65 -28.18
CA PRO A 982 14.46 -22.83 -27.92
C PRO A 982 14.78 -23.62 -29.20
N GLU A 983 16.05 -23.92 -29.41
CA GLU A 983 16.55 -24.83 -30.45
C GLU A 983 16.66 -26.26 -29.91
N MET A 984 17.12 -26.39 -28.66
CA MET A 984 17.41 -27.70 -28.09
C MET A 984 17.38 -27.66 -26.56
N ILE A 985 16.95 -28.75 -25.94
CA ILE A 985 17.16 -29.01 -24.51
C ILE A 985 18.18 -30.13 -24.38
N GLN A 986 19.25 -29.85 -23.66
CA GLN A 986 20.31 -30.80 -23.32
C GLN A 986 20.26 -31.12 -21.83
N GLN A 987 20.62 -32.36 -21.49
CA GLN A 987 20.73 -32.79 -20.11
C GLN A 987 21.97 -33.64 -19.90
N SER A 988 22.57 -33.59 -18.72
CA SER A 988 23.58 -34.56 -18.29
C SER A 988 23.30 -35.04 -16.87
N LYS A 989 23.78 -36.26 -16.58
CA LYS A 989 23.84 -36.82 -15.23
C LYS A 989 25.28 -36.79 -14.74
N GLY A 990 25.52 -36.11 -13.63
CA GLY A 990 26.84 -35.88 -13.08
C GLY A 990 27.73 -35.06 -14.00
N SER A 991 29.01 -35.43 -14.08
CA SER A 991 30.03 -34.82 -14.94
C SER A 991 30.08 -35.39 -16.37
N ARG A 992 29.10 -36.22 -16.76
CA ARG A 992 29.02 -36.74 -18.12
C ARG A 992 28.80 -35.59 -19.14
N PRO A 993 29.20 -35.78 -20.41
CA PRO A 993 28.86 -34.85 -21.48
C PRO A 993 27.35 -34.58 -21.54
N LEU A 994 26.98 -33.39 -22.01
CA LEU A 994 25.59 -33.05 -22.28
C LEU A 994 25.07 -33.89 -23.45
N GLU A 995 23.90 -34.49 -23.25
CA GLU A 995 23.17 -35.24 -24.26
C GLU A 995 21.95 -34.42 -24.68
N ASP A 996 21.70 -34.35 -25.98
CA ASP A 996 20.47 -33.77 -26.51
C ASP A 996 19.29 -34.61 -26.04
N ARG A 997 18.21 -33.97 -25.59
CA ARG A 997 16.99 -34.65 -25.11
C ARG A 997 15.78 -34.28 -25.95
N VAL A 998 15.70 -33.00 -26.32
CA VAL A 998 14.65 -32.46 -27.17
C VAL A 998 15.30 -31.56 -28.20
N GLN A 999 15.02 -31.79 -29.47
CA GLN A 999 15.44 -30.91 -30.57
C GLN A 999 14.19 -30.27 -31.16
N PHE A 1000 14.08 -28.96 -31.07
CA PHE A 1000 13.02 -28.20 -31.73
C PHE A 1000 13.42 -28.04 -33.20
N LYS A 1001 12.53 -28.43 -34.11
CA LYS A 1001 12.83 -28.48 -35.56
C LYS A 1001 12.16 -27.36 -36.34
N ALA A 1002 11.00 -26.90 -35.91
CA ALA A 1002 10.29 -25.80 -36.56
C ALA A 1002 9.33 -25.08 -35.61
N TYR A 1003 9.18 -23.78 -35.85
CA TYR A 1003 8.13 -22.93 -35.28
C TYR A 1003 7.37 -22.28 -36.44
N ASP A 1004 6.11 -21.89 -36.20
CA ASP A 1004 5.41 -21.01 -37.12
C ASP A 1004 5.87 -19.54 -36.96
N ASN A 1005 5.36 -18.65 -37.81
CA ASN A 1005 5.67 -17.22 -37.76
C ASN A 1005 5.08 -16.48 -36.54
N ARG A 1006 4.25 -17.15 -35.73
CA ARG A 1006 3.70 -16.63 -34.46
C ARG A 1006 4.49 -17.15 -33.25
N GLY A 1007 5.48 -18.02 -33.47
CA GLY A 1007 6.30 -18.59 -32.42
C GLY A 1007 5.65 -19.77 -31.70
N ASN A 1008 4.64 -20.41 -32.30
CA ASN A 1008 4.11 -21.68 -31.83
C ASN A 1008 4.99 -22.82 -32.33
N LEU A 1009 5.26 -23.79 -31.45
CA LEU A 1009 6.09 -24.94 -31.79
C LEU A 1009 5.34 -25.87 -32.72
N THR A 1010 5.83 -26.09 -33.94
CA THR A 1010 5.15 -26.94 -34.94
C THR A 1010 5.80 -28.31 -35.09
N LEU A 1011 7.08 -28.46 -34.76
CA LEU A 1011 7.77 -29.75 -34.86
C LEU A 1011 8.92 -29.88 -33.85
N LEU A 1012 8.95 -31.00 -33.13
CA LEU A 1012 10.08 -31.40 -32.28
C LEU A 1012 10.45 -32.88 -32.48
N THR A 1013 11.67 -33.23 -32.08
CA THR A 1013 12.15 -34.61 -32.00
C THR A 1013 12.70 -34.88 -30.60
N MET A 1014 12.24 -35.96 -29.97
CA MET A 1014 12.82 -36.45 -28.73
C MET A 1014 14.06 -37.31 -29.03
N ASP A 1015 15.08 -37.29 -28.16
CA ASP A 1015 16.27 -38.15 -28.32
C ASP A 1015 15.89 -39.63 -28.40
N LYS A 1016 16.29 -40.28 -29.51
CA LYS A 1016 15.93 -41.66 -29.87
C LYS A 1016 14.42 -41.95 -29.80
N GLY A 1017 13.59 -40.92 -29.92
CA GLY A 1017 12.14 -41.00 -29.69
C GLY A 1017 11.32 -40.50 -30.88
N ALA A 1018 10.03 -40.36 -30.63
CA ALA A 1018 9.05 -39.92 -31.62
C ALA A 1018 9.32 -38.48 -32.08
N ARG A 1019 9.14 -38.24 -33.38
CA ARG A 1019 8.91 -36.90 -33.94
C ARG A 1019 7.48 -36.50 -33.60
N ILE A 1020 7.30 -35.33 -33.01
CA ILE A 1020 5.99 -34.82 -32.61
C ILE A 1020 5.72 -33.52 -33.36
N ARG A 1021 4.66 -33.52 -34.15
CA ARG A 1021 4.17 -32.36 -34.89
C ARG A 1021 2.95 -31.79 -34.19
N TYR A 1022 2.87 -30.47 -34.13
CA TYR A 1022 1.71 -29.74 -33.62
C TYR A 1022 1.15 -28.87 -34.74
N GLU A 1023 -0.17 -28.82 -34.81
CA GLU A 1023 -0.90 -27.92 -35.69
C GLU A 1023 -1.78 -27.02 -34.86
N TYR A 1024 -1.81 -25.73 -35.20
CA TYR A 1024 -2.64 -24.74 -34.53
C TYR A 1024 -3.71 -24.23 -35.49
N ASP A 1025 -4.83 -23.77 -34.94
CA ASP A 1025 -5.87 -23.08 -35.70
C ASP A 1025 -5.47 -21.61 -35.98
N GLY A 1026 -6.36 -20.87 -36.64
CA GLY A 1026 -6.15 -19.44 -36.91
C GLY A 1026 -6.07 -18.56 -35.66
N TYR A 1027 -6.37 -19.10 -34.47
CA TYR A 1027 -6.49 -18.43 -33.18
C TYR A 1027 -5.42 -18.85 -32.16
N ASP A 1028 -4.37 -19.55 -32.60
CA ASP A 1028 -3.28 -20.10 -31.78
C ASP A 1028 -3.71 -21.22 -30.80
N ASN A 1029 -4.89 -21.81 -30.98
CA ASN A 1029 -5.27 -23.00 -30.23
C ASN A 1029 -4.66 -24.24 -30.88
N LEU A 1030 -4.17 -25.18 -30.07
CA LEU A 1030 -3.63 -26.44 -30.57
C LEU A 1030 -4.76 -27.26 -31.21
N LYS A 1031 -4.77 -27.42 -32.52
CA LYS A 1031 -5.77 -28.20 -33.27
C LYS A 1031 -5.45 -29.70 -33.28
N ALA A 1032 -4.17 -30.05 -33.44
CA ALA A 1032 -3.74 -31.44 -33.55
C ALA A 1032 -2.36 -31.66 -32.95
N LYS A 1033 -2.19 -32.78 -32.26
CA LYS A 1033 -0.88 -33.33 -31.85
C LYS A 1033 -0.66 -34.66 -32.56
N ILE A 1034 0.41 -34.76 -33.34
CA ILE A 1034 0.73 -35.91 -34.18
C ILE A 1034 2.05 -36.51 -33.69
N GLU A 1035 1.98 -37.67 -33.06
CA GLU A 1035 3.13 -38.41 -32.54
C GLU A 1035 3.60 -39.46 -33.54
N ASN A 1036 4.91 -39.69 -33.64
CA ASN A 1036 5.57 -40.53 -34.66
C ASN A 1036 5.44 -39.97 -36.09
N TYR A 1037 5.44 -38.64 -36.22
CA TYR A 1037 5.33 -37.96 -37.51
C TYR A 1037 6.54 -38.25 -38.42
N ASN A 1038 6.29 -38.86 -39.58
CA ASN A 1038 7.30 -39.31 -40.55
C ASN A 1038 7.46 -38.38 -41.78
N GLY A 1039 6.74 -37.25 -41.82
CA GLY A 1039 6.81 -36.29 -42.91
C GLY A 1039 7.96 -35.27 -42.80
N SER A 1040 8.07 -34.40 -43.81
CA SER A 1040 9.13 -33.40 -43.91
C SER A 1040 9.12 -32.37 -42.77
N ASP A 1041 10.28 -31.74 -42.55
CA ASP A 1041 10.46 -30.64 -41.59
C ASP A 1041 9.79 -29.34 -42.05
N ALA A 1042 9.35 -29.27 -43.31
CA ALA A 1042 8.69 -28.10 -43.85
C ALA A 1042 7.29 -27.91 -43.26
N VAL A 1043 6.89 -26.66 -43.06
CA VAL A 1043 5.50 -26.29 -42.79
C VAL A 1043 4.72 -26.48 -44.10
N PRO A 1044 3.70 -27.37 -44.17
CA PRO A 1044 2.83 -27.48 -45.33
C PRO A 1044 2.11 -26.15 -45.54
N ASP A 1045 2.14 -25.63 -46.76
CA ASP A 1045 1.46 -24.37 -47.13
C ASP A 1045 -0.07 -24.45 -46.99
N GLN A 1046 -0.64 -25.65 -46.83
CA GLN A 1046 -2.05 -25.86 -46.53
C GLN A 1046 -2.23 -27.05 -45.59
N ALA A 1047 -2.67 -26.78 -44.36
CA ALA A 1047 -3.22 -27.83 -43.49
C ALA A 1047 -4.51 -28.38 -44.12
N PRO A 1048 -4.82 -29.68 -43.99
CA PRO A 1048 -6.10 -30.22 -44.43
C PRO A 1048 -7.25 -29.44 -43.77
N ASN A 1049 -8.18 -28.98 -44.60
CA ASN A 1049 -9.33 -28.18 -44.18
C ASN A 1049 -10.28 -29.09 -43.40
N ILE A 1050 -10.23 -29.00 -42.06
CA ILE A 1050 -11.05 -29.82 -41.17
C ILE A 1050 -12.20 -28.93 -40.70
N PRO A 1051 -13.46 -29.31 -40.96
CA PRO A 1051 -14.64 -28.56 -40.54
C PRO A 1051 -14.59 -28.19 -39.04
N VAL A 1052 -14.89 -26.93 -38.76
CA VAL A 1052 -14.82 -26.32 -37.42
C VAL A 1052 -15.95 -26.82 -36.51
N ASP A 1053 -17.03 -27.34 -37.10
CA ASP A 1053 -18.17 -27.93 -36.39
C ASP A 1053 -18.41 -29.36 -36.91
N PHE A 1054 -18.09 -30.36 -36.10
CA PHE A 1054 -18.58 -31.73 -36.31
C PHE A 1054 -19.74 -31.99 -35.35
N GLU A 1055 -20.95 -32.13 -35.89
CA GLU A 1055 -22.09 -32.62 -35.11
C GLU A 1055 -21.83 -34.04 -34.60
N PRO A 1056 -22.35 -34.41 -33.40
CA PRO A 1056 -22.29 -35.77 -32.91
C PRO A 1056 -23.09 -36.70 -33.84
N GLY A 1057 -22.39 -37.51 -34.65
CA GLY A 1057 -23.04 -38.52 -35.51
C GLY A 1057 -22.45 -38.71 -36.90
N THR A 1058 -21.52 -37.86 -37.36
CA THR A 1058 -20.82 -38.07 -38.65
C THR A 1058 -19.43 -38.71 -38.43
N PRO A 1059 -19.04 -39.76 -39.20
CA PRO A 1059 -17.79 -40.47 -39.00
C PRO A 1059 -16.63 -39.71 -39.66
N ALA A 1060 -15.77 -39.02 -38.91
CA ALA A 1060 -14.66 -38.27 -39.53
C ALA A 1060 -13.31 -38.16 -38.78
N PRO A 1061 -13.21 -38.08 -37.44
CA PRO A 1061 -11.90 -37.89 -36.79
C PRO A 1061 -10.95 -39.07 -37.01
N CYS A 1062 -11.49 -40.29 -37.02
CA CYS A 1062 -10.75 -41.53 -37.28
C CYS A 1062 -10.21 -41.63 -38.71
N THR A 1063 -10.98 -41.15 -39.68
CA THR A 1063 -10.58 -41.21 -41.09
C THR A 1063 -9.52 -40.16 -41.42
N LEU A 1064 -9.43 -39.06 -40.65
CA LEU A 1064 -8.36 -38.06 -40.77
C LEU A 1064 -7.01 -38.60 -40.29
N GLY A 1065 -6.98 -39.62 -39.41
CA GLY A 1065 -5.74 -40.33 -39.05
C GLY A 1065 -5.06 -40.99 -40.26
N ALA A 1066 -5.82 -41.32 -41.31
CA ALA A 1066 -5.26 -41.85 -42.56
C ALA A 1066 -4.37 -40.84 -43.32
N ILE A 1067 -4.47 -39.54 -43.02
CA ILE A 1067 -3.60 -38.50 -43.57
C ILE A 1067 -2.16 -38.63 -43.05
N TYR A 1068 -1.98 -39.23 -41.86
CA TYR A 1068 -0.67 -39.46 -41.24
C TYR A 1068 -0.43 -40.95 -40.97
N PRO A 1069 -0.09 -41.75 -42.00
CA PRO A 1069 0.09 -43.19 -41.86
C PRO A 1069 1.20 -43.53 -40.86
N GLY A 1070 0.88 -44.36 -39.86
CA GLY A 1070 1.81 -44.79 -38.82
C GLY A 1070 2.02 -43.79 -37.68
N ALA A 1071 1.30 -42.67 -37.67
CA ALA A 1071 1.32 -41.69 -36.60
C ALA A 1071 0.07 -41.79 -35.69
N THR A 1072 0.23 -41.43 -34.41
CA THR A 1072 -0.88 -41.29 -33.48
C THR A 1072 -1.33 -39.84 -33.46
N VAL A 1073 -2.58 -39.57 -33.83
CA VAL A 1073 -3.12 -38.19 -33.90
C VAL A 1073 -4.10 -37.97 -32.77
N THR A 1074 -3.90 -36.91 -32.00
CA THR A 1074 -4.88 -36.39 -31.04
C THR A 1074 -5.44 -35.07 -31.56
N TRP A 1075 -6.76 -35.00 -31.71
CA TRP A 1075 -7.47 -33.80 -32.14
C TRP A 1075 -8.05 -33.05 -30.95
N TYR A 1076 -8.05 -31.73 -31.04
CA TYR A 1076 -8.59 -30.83 -30.03
C TYR A 1076 -9.63 -29.93 -30.69
N TYR A 1077 -10.81 -29.90 -30.10
CA TYR A 1077 -11.95 -29.13 -30.58
C TYR A 1077 -12.33 -28.13 -29.51
N TYR A 1078 -12.33 -26.87 -29.91
CA TYR A 1078 -12.68 -25.76 -29.05
C TYR A 1078 -14.10 -25.30 -29.38
N ASP A 1079 -14.79 -24.80 -28.36
CA ASP A 1079 -16.02 -24.07 -28.58
C ASP A 1079 -15.74 -22.82 -29.40
N THR A 1080 -16.52 -22.61 -30.47
CA THR A 1080 -16.28 -21.55 -31.46
C THR A 1080 -16.45 -20.14 -30.89
N PHE A 1081 -17.10 -20.00 -29.72
CA PHE A 1081 -17.35 -18.72 -29.08
C PHE A 1081 -16.46 -18.45 -27.86
N THR A 1082 -16.37 -19.41 -26.95
CA THR A 1082 -15.61 -19.29 -25.69
C THR A 1082 -14.14 -19.67 -25.85
N ARG A 1083 -13.78 -20.35 -26.95
CA ARG A 1083 -12.45 -20.94 -27.21
C ARG A 1083 -11.98 -21.90 -26.13
N LEU A 1084 -12.89 -22.40 -25.31
CA LEU A 1084 -12.59 -23.42 -24.31
C LEU A 1084 -12.58 -24.78 -25.00
N LEU A 1085 -11.66 -25.64 -24.58
CA LEU A 1085 -11.53 -26.99 -25.12
C LEU A 1085 -12.81 -27.74 -24.80
N ARG A 1086 -13.63 -28.07 -25.79
CA ARG A 1086 -14.93 -28.74 -25.60
C ARG A 1086 -14.80 -30.25 -25.72
N ARG A 1087 -13.87 -30.70 -26.56
CA ARG A 1087 -13.68 -32.12 -26.87
C ARG A 1087 -12.26 -32.39 -27.32
N THR A 1088 -11.69 -33.50 -26.88
CA THR A 1088 -10.51 -34.11 -27.50
C THR A 1088 -10.88 -35.46 -28.10
N VAL A 1089 -10.18 -35.86 -29.15
CA VAL A 1089 -10.30 -37.20 -29.74
C VAL A 1089 -8.92 -37.81 -29.83
N ASP A 1090 -8.71 -38.94 -29.15
CA ASP A 1090 -7.42 -39.63 -29.15
C ASP A 1090 -7.21 -40.47 -30.43
N GLY A 1091 -6.02 -41.06 -30.55
CA GLY A 1091 -5.65 -41.91 -31.70
C GLY A 1091 -6.45 -43.22 -31.81
N ASN A 1092 -7.20 -43.59 -30.78
CA ASN A 1092 -8.12 -44.74 -30.77
C ASN A 1092 -9.57 -44.33 -31.02
N CYS A 1093 -9.79 -43.09 -31.48
CA CYS A 1093 -11.11 -42.52 -31.75
C CYS A 1093 -12.02 -42.32 -30.54
N ARG A 1094 -11.47 -42.37 -29.33
CA ARG A 1094 -12.24 -42.10 -28.13
C ARG A 1094 -12.26 -40.61 -27.86
N SER A 1095 -13.45 -40.12 -27.55
CA SER A 1095 -13.67 -38.70 -27.25
C SER A 1095 -13.63 -38.47 -25.76
N THR A 1096 -13.01 -37.38 -25.34
CA THR A 1096 -13.15 -36.84 -23.99
C THR A 1096 -13.83 -35.49 -24.10
N TYR A 1097 -14.93 -35.29 -23.39
CA TYR A 1097 -15.71 -34.06 -23.42
C TYR A 1097 -15.45 -33.22 -22.18
N TYR A 1098 -15.47 -31.90 -22.34
CA TYR A 1098 -15.22 -30.94 -21.27
C TYR A 1098 -16.40 -29.97 -21.22
N GLU A 1099 -17.01 -29.84 -20.04
CA GLU A 1099 -18.13 -28.93 -19.79
C GLU A 1099 -17.70 -27.84 -18.82
N TYR A 1100 -18.13 -26.60 -19.06
CA TYR A 1100 -17.79 -25.43 -18.25
C TYR A 1100 -19.03 -24.81 -17.60
N ASP A 1101 -18.84 -24.03 -16.53
CA ASP A 1101 -19.89 -23.24 -15.89
C ASP A 1101 -20.01 -21.81 -16.48
N ALA A 1102 -20.88 -20.97 -15.93
CA ALA A 1102 -21.13 -19.62 -16.48
C ALA A 1102 -19.96 -18.66 -16.30
N LEU A 1103 -19.06 -18.95 -15.36
CA LEU A 1103 -17.82 -18.20 -15.15
C LEU A 1103 -16.69 -18.72 -16.05
N LEU A 1104 -16.98 -19.66 -16.95
CA LEU A 1104 -16.03 -20.31 -17.86
C LEU A 1104 -15.00 -21.19 -17.14
N ARG A 1105 -15.37 -21.74 -15.97
CA ARG A 1105 -14.55 -22.70 -15.20
C ARG A 1105 -14.92 -24.12 -15.59
N LEU A 1106 -13.94 -25.03 -15.63
CA LEU A 1106 -14.19 -26.43 -15.95
C LEU A 1106 -15.10 -27.05 -14.87
N LYS A 1107 -16.23 -27.61 -15.30
CA LYS A 1107 -17.26 -28.21 -14.45
C LYS A 1107 -17.23 -29.73 -14.50
N ARG A 1108 -17.06 -30.34 -15.69
CA ARG A 1108 -17.05 -31.80 -15.84
C ARG A 1108 -16.12 -32.23 -16.97
N ILE A 1109 -15.51 -33.39 -16.81
CA ILE A 1109 -14.84 -34.14 -17.86
C ILE A 1109 -15.60 -35.46 -18.03
N LYS A 1110 -15.99 -35.79 -19.25
CA LYS A 1110 -16.72 -37.02 -19.59
C LYS A 1110 -15.95 -37.88 -20.57
N ASP A 1111 -16.10 -39.19 -20.44
CA ASP A 1111 -15.53 -40.16 -21.37
C ASP A 1111 -16.32 -40.22 -22.68
N HIS A 1112 -15.91 -41.13 -23.57
CA HIS A 1112 -16.51 -41.32 -24.89
C HIS A 1112 -17.98 -41.72 -24.82
N ASP A 1113 -18.35 -42.45 -23.77
CA ASP A 1113 -19.70 -42.98 -23.56
C ASP A 1113 -20.59 -41.97 -22.79
N GLY A 1114 -20.05 -40.80 -22.46
CA GLY A 1114 -20.75 -39.72 -21.75
C GLY A 1114 -20.76 -39.89 -20.23
N ASN A 1115 -20.05 -40.87 -19.68
CA ASN A 1115 -19.89 -41.03 -18.24
C ASN A 1115 -18.95 -39.95 -17.71
N ILE A 1116 -19.27 -39.42 -16.53
CA ILE A 1116 -18.42 -38.44 -15.85
C ILE A 1116 -17.15 -39.15 -15.37
N ILE A 1117 -16.00 -38.73 -15.91
CA ILE A 1117 -14.67 -39.14 -15.42
C ILE A 1117 -14.36 -38.32 -14.17
N GLU A 1118 -14.53 -37.01 -14.28
CA GLU A 1118 -14.27 -36.04 -13.22
C GLU A 1118 -15.38 -34.99 -13.21
N GLU A 1119 -15.90 -34.67 -12.03
CA GLU A 1119 -16.82 -33.55 -11.82
C GLU A 1119 -16.23 -32.61 -10.79
N TYR A 1120 -16.14 -31.35 -11.21
CA TYR A 1120 -15.69 -30.23 -10.43
C TYR A 1120 -16.93 -29.50 -9.93
N ASP A 1121 -17.42 -29.95 -8.79
CA ASP A 1121 -18.45 -29.21 -8.08
C ASP A 1121 -17.76 -28.11 -7.27
N THR A 1122 -18.12 -26.85 -7.53
CA THR A 1122 -17.64 -25.71 -6.73
C THR A 1122 -18.42 -25.56 -5.43
N ASN A 1123 -19.21 -26.58 -5.08
CA ASN A 1123 -19.72 -26.78 -3.74
C ASN A 1123 -18.56 -27.10 -2.80
N TYR A 1124 -18.38 -26.22 -1.82
CA TYR A 1124 -17.48 -26.38 -0.70
C TYR A 1124 -17.48 -27.82 -0.17
N LYS A 1125 -16.35 -28.52 -0.32
CA LYS A 1125 -15.98 -29.60 0.58
C LYS A 1125 -14.98 -29.04 1.56
N LEU A 1126 -15.37 -29.00 2.84
CA LEU A 1126 -14.47 -28.71 3.94
C LEU A 1126 -13.35 -29.76 3.97
N ASN A 1127 -12.13 -29.31 4.23
CA ASN A 1127 -11.09 -30.18 4.81
C ASN A 1127 -11.27 -30.23 6.31
#